data_AF-A0A2R6HRE2-F1
#
_entry.id   AF-A0A2R6HRE2-F1
#
_cell.length_a   1.000
_cell.length_b   1.000
_cell.length_c   1.000
_cell.angle_alpha   90.00
_cell.angle_beta   90.00
_cell.angle_gamma   90.00
#
_symmetry.space_group_name_H-M   'P 1'
#
loop_
_entity.id
_entity.type
_entity.pdbx_description
1 polymer ?
#
loop_
_entity_poly.entity_id
_entity_poly.type
_entity_poly.pdbx_seq_one_letter_code
_entity_poly.pdbx_strand_id
1 'polypeptide(L)'
;MSHDTSTSQLAGGTLGDTFYPLFKWLFNEDGDFVRSVKKKLAQARMADNVEMFLARSLAVGVISGLALWLVGTLVGYLGVTFLLGGTGAEAPTLIGVPLPDSASAVLDIVKIPALIIVTGIVFGVIGFGIGFGSLVSIPYFRANAREREVNVLLSDSISFMYALSVGGLNQLEILQAMAKADDTYGECAKEFQSIVLETEYFDTDYRTAIRNQALETPSGELSQFLTDMLSIINSGGDMTSFLEDQKEKHMRTAKQEQKKMLDTLELFGEMYMTLSLFPLLLIIILVIMSMMGNSKTQLLYGTVYGLIPLTGVGFLVLVSTVTQDTIGDGYLRPDGKDDDFVVDDGLGFLNLGLVENYTGQYSMFDRIKSREGTYEFMEILKRPDLFFRDHPLLVFGVTIPITILALLVVVLFELAPMSLDGMIDRPVLGTFFWVYVPLYINLLPLAVFYEWNVRSRKSIIGGLSENLRKLASANDTGMTLLESVQVVADTSAGSLSKEFEIMHAKVNYGTSLKDALREFNNTYHVPRLARTVKLISEAQEASSQIQDVLSTAAQASENQDDIDRERIARTRMQVVIILMTYLTLLGVMALLKTQFLDVMSGLSQSASGGSGAGGQSFGGNVDTDMLSLLFFHAVTLQALLSSFIAGYIRDVSLISGVKFAVILPTIALITWIGVG
;
A
#
# COMPACT_ATOMS: atom_id res chain seq x y z
N MET A 1 14.56 29.30 1.13
CA MET A 1 15.98 29.29 0.71
C MET A 1 16.45 27.86 0.75
N SER A 2 16.81 27.31 -0.40
CA SER A 2 17.19 25.91 -0.62
C SER A 2 18.68 25.71 -0.45
N HIS A 3 19.11 24.77 0.39
CA HIS A 3 20.52 24.38 0.45
C HIS A 3 20.82 22.90 0.14
N ASP A 4 19.82 22.05 -0.14
CA ASP A 4 20.06 20.61 -0.36
C ASP A 4 19.86 20.09 -1.81
N THR A 5 19.59 20.95 -2.79
CA THR A 5 19.37 20.52 -4.19
C THR A 5 20.63 20.54 -5.08
N SER A 6 21.78 20.96 -4.56
CA SER A 6 22.94 21.31 -5.41
C SER A 6 23.86 20.13 -5.80
N THR A 7 23.88 19.02 -5.06
CA THR A 7 24.85 17.93 -5.31
C THR A 7 24.39 16.91 -6.36
N SER A 8 23.09 16.73 -6.58
CA SER A 8 22.59 15.80 -7.63
C SER A 8 22.50 16.43 -9.04
N GLN A 9 22.45 17.75 -9.16
CA GLN A 9 22.35 18.43 -10.46
C GLN A 9 23.69 18.49 -11.20
N LEU A 10 24.81 18.61 -10.47
CA LEU A 10 26.15 18.77 -11.05
C LEU A 10 26.66 17.51 -11.78
N ALA A 11 26.34 16.30 -11.30
CA ALA A 11 26.68 15.05 -11.99
C ALA A 11 25.71 14.69 -13.14
N GLY A 12 24.49 15.24 -13.12
CA GLY A 12 23.45 14.99 -14.12
C GLY A 12 23.59 15.83 -15.40
N GLY A 13 24.05 17.08 -15.29
CA GLY A 13 24.28 17.96 -16.44
C GLY A 13 25.34 17.43 -17.41
N THR A 14 26.48 16.97 -16.87
CA THR A 14 27.62 16.50 -17.68
C THR A 14 27.32 15.25 -18.51
N LEU A 15 26.48 14.34 -18.00
CA LEU A 15 26.08 13.11 -18.70
C LEU A 15 25.05 13.40 -19.81
N GLY A 16 24.09 14.29 -19.55
CA GLY A 16 23.09 14.71 -20.55
C GLY A 16 23.75 15.39 -21.75
N ASP A 17 24.68 16.32 -21.50
CA ASP A 17 25.40 17.06 -22.55
C ASP A 17 26.24 16.14 -23.44
N THR A 18 26.88 15.12 -22.84
CA THR A 18 27.74 14.17 -23.56
C THR A 18 26.92 13.28 -24.51
N PHE A 19 25.70 12.92 -24.13
CA PHE A 19 24.81 12.04 -24.91
C PHE A 19 23.80 12.80 -25.77
N TYR A 20 23.78 14.13 -25.74
CA TYR A 20 22.91 14.96 -26.57
C TYR A 20 23.08 14.74 -28.09
N PRO A 21 24.30 14.55 -28.64
CA PRO A 21 24.46 14.20 -30.06
C PRO A 21 23.81 12.85 -30.42
N LEU A 22 23.84 11.88 -29.49
CA LEU A 22 23.19 10.59 -29.68
C LEU A 22 21.67 10.74 -29.69
N PHE A 23 21.12 11.61 -28.84
CA PHE A 23 19.71 11.96 -28.87
C PHE A 23 19.31 12.56 -30.23
N LYS A 24 20.05 13.55 -30.75
CA LYS A 24 19.76 14.17 -32.05
C LYS A 24 19.84 13.20 -33.23
N TRP A 25 20.68 12.17 -33.12
CA TRP A 25 20.78 11.14 -34.14
C TRP A 25 19.63 10.13 -34.08
N LEU A 26 19.21 9.75 -32.87
CA LEU A 26 18.24 8.68 -32.65
C LEU A 26 16.78 9.17 -32.66
N PHE A 27 16.54 10.39 -32.19
CA PHE A 27 15.22 10.97 -32.01
C PHE A 27 15.07 12.27 -32.81
N ASN A 28 13.88 12.43 -33.41
CA ASN A 28 13.46 13.71 -33.98
C ASN A 28 12.81 14.55 -32.87
N GLU A 29 13.22 15.82 -32.72
CA GLU A 29 12.70 16.76 -31.72
C GLU A 29 11.17 16.93 -31.84
N ASP A 30 10.64 16.85 -33.06
CA ASP A 30 9.19 16.96 -33.33
C ASP A 30 8.45 15.61 -33.35
N GLY A 31 9.15 14.51 -33.04
CA GLY A 31 8.58 13.15 -33.08
C GLY A 31 7.47 12.92 -32.03
N ASP A 32 6.52 12.03 -32.36
CA ASP A 32 5.40 11.71 -31.46
C ASP A 32 5.86 11.21 -30.08
N PHE A 33 6.95 10.44 -30.05
CA PHE A 33 7.55 9.97 -28.79
C PHE A 33 8.02 11.15 -27.92
N VAL A 34 8.80 12.08 -28.48
CA VAL A 34 9.33 13.25 -27.76
C VAL A 34 8.18 14.13 -27.28
N ARG A 35 7.16 14.35 -28.12
CA ARG A 35 5.95 15.09 -27.74
C ARG A 35 5.18 14.41 -26.60
N SER A 36 5.07 13.08 -26.62
CA SER A 36 4.40 12.33 -25.56
C SER A 36 5.15 12.43 -24.23
N VAL A 37 6.49 12.34 -24.25
CA VAL A 37 7.33 12.50 -23.06
C VAL A 37 7.27 13.94 -22.57
N LYS A 38 7.26 14.94 -23.47
CA LYS A 38 7.05 16.35 -23.13
C LYS A 38 5.75 16.57 -22.37
N LYS A 39 4.65 16.04 -22.92
CA LYS A 39 3.34 16.12 -22.29
C LYS A 39 3.36 15.45 -20.91
N LYS A 40 4.00 14.29 -20.78
CA LYS A 40 4.10 13.56 -19.51
C LYS A 40 5.00 14.25 -18.48
N LEU A 41 6.06 14.94 -18.90
CA LEU A 41 6.89 15.76 -18.01
C LEU A 41 6.11 16.96 -17.46
N ALA A 42 5.36 17.66 -18.31
CA ALA A 42 4.44 18.72 -17.89
C ALA A 42 3.38 18.19 -16.92
N GLN A 43 2.69 17.11 -17.30
CA GLN A 43 1.73 16.39 -16.46
C GLN A 43 2.32 15.86 -15.14
N ALA A 44 3.62 15.62 -15.07
CA ALA A 44 4.31 15.17 -13.86
C ALA A 44 4.90 16.33 -13.03
N ARG A 45 4.72 17.60 -13.45
CA ARG A 45 5.38 18.79 -12.88
C ARG A 45 6.90 18.66 -12.77
N MET A 46 7.51 18.03 -13.76
CA MET A 46 8.96 17.90 -13.83
C MET A 46 9.50 19.06 -14.66
N ALA A 47 10.31 19.92 -14.05
CA ALA A 47 10.93 21.10 -14.69
C ALA A 47 12.08 20.76 -15.66
N ASP A 48 12.19 19.50 -16.07
CA ASP A 48 13.26 19.03 -16.95
C ASP A 48 12.94 19.31 -18.42
N ASN A 49 13.92 19.84 -19.16
CA ASN A 49 13.83 19.92 -20.61
C ASN A 49 13.82 18.51 -21.22
N VAL A 50 12.85 18.24 -22.08
CA VAL A 50 12.57 16.91 -22.66
C VAL A 50 13.79 16.31 -23.34
N GLU A 51 14.50 17.12 -24.13
CA GLU A 51 15.68 16.68 -24.87
C GLU A 51 16.78 16.24 -23.91
N MET A 52 17.03 17.02 -22.86
CA MET A 52 18.05 16.74 -21.85
C MET A 52 17.68 15.53 -21.00
N PHE A 53 16.39 15.38 -20.68
CA PHE A 53 15.86 14.22 -19.97
C PHE A 53 16.04 12.92 -20.78
N LEU A 54 15.73 12.96 -22.07
CA LEU A 54 15.92 11.80 -22.96
C LEU A 54 17.39 11.49 -23.23
N ALA A 55 18.24 12.51 -23.38
CA ALA A 55 19.70 12.32 -23.50
C ALA A 55 20.28 11.65 -22.25
N ARG A 56 19.87 12.09 -21.04
CA ARG A 56 20.24 11.44 -19.78
C ARG A 56 19.72 10.00 -19.70
N SER A 57 18.48 9.77 -20.14
CA SER A 57 17.90 8.42 -20.15
C SER A 57 18.67 7.48 -21.07
N LEU A 58 19.09 7.97 -22.24
CA LEU A 58 19.98 7.24 -23.14
C LEU A 58 21.35 6.95 -22.51
N ALA A 59 21.95 7.93 -21.83
CA ALA A 59 23.24 7.75 -21.16
C ALA A 59 23.16 6.61 -20.13
N VAL A 60 22.13 6.62 -19.29
CA VAL A 60 21.93 5.57 -18.28
C VAL A 60 21.62 4.22 -18.93
N GLY A 61 20.80 4.18 -19.99
CA GLY A 61 20.54 2.97 -20.76
C GLY A 61 21.81 2.38 -21.38
N VAL A 62 22.68 3.20 -21.96
CA VAL A 62 23.95 2.73 -22.54
C VAL A 62 24.88 2.21 -21.44
N ILE A 63 25.00 2.91 -20.31
CA ILE A 63 25.84 2.48 -19.19
C ILE A 63 25.33 1.16 -18.59
N SER A 64 24.02 1.05 -18.34
CA SER A 64 23.41 -0.18 -17.80
C SER A 64 23.50 -1.33 -18.80
N GLY A 65 23.33 -1.05 -20.10
CA GLY A 65 23.49 -2.00 -21.17
C GLY A 65 24.93 -2.53 -21.26
N LEU A 66 25.94 -1.66 -21.18
CA LEU A 66 27.35 -2.06 -21.15
C LEU A 66 27.69 -2.87 -19.89
N ALA A 67 27.19 -2.44 -18.72
CA ALA A 67 27.40 -3.16 -17.46
C ALA A 67 26.78 -4.57 -17.51
N LEU A 68 25.54 -4.69 -17.96
CA LEU A 68 24.87 -5.99 -18.08
C LEU A 68 25.40 -6.83 -19.24
N TRP A 69 25.95 -6.23 -20.29
CA TRP A 69 26.70 -6.95 -21.31
C TRP A 69 27.96 -7.60 -20.72
N LEU A 70 28.72 -6.89 -19.88
CA LEU A 70 29.88 -7.45 -19.17
C LEU A 70 29.46 -8.58 -18.19
N VAL A 71 28.37 -8.39 -17.46
CA VAL A 71 27.84 -9.44 -16.57
C VAL A 71 27.31 -10.62 -17.38
N GLY A 72 26.60 -10.38 -18.48
CA GLY A 72 26.05 -11.42 -19.36
C GLY A 72 27.11 -12.24 -20.05
N THR A 73 28.22 -11.61 -20.46
CA THR A 73 29.39 -12.34 -20.99
C THR A 73 30.09 -13.16 -19.91
N LEU A 74 30.21 -12.65 -18.68
CA LEU A 74 30.72 -13.42 -17.53
C LEU A 74 29.81 -14.61 -17.18
N VAL A 75 28.50 -14.41 -17.12
CA VAL A 75 27.50 -15.46 -16.85
C VAL A 75 27.47 -16.48 -17.98
N GLY A 76 27.55 -16.03 -19.24
CA GLY A 76 27.68 -16.90 -20.40
C GLY A 76 28.95 -17.75 -20.32
N TYR A 77 30.08 -17.15 -19.93
CA TYR A 77 31.34 -17.86 -19.73
C TYR A 77 31.23 -18.89 -18.58
N LEU A 78 30.73 -18.47 -17.41
CA LEU A 78 30.57 -19.35 -16.24
C LEU A 78 29.56 -20.48 -16.50
N GLY A 79 28.44 -20.19 -17.15
CA GLY A 79 27.43 -21.18 -17.53
C GLY A 79 27.98 -22.25 -18.48
N VAL A 80 28.80 -21.85 -19.46
CA VAL A 80 29.52 -22.81 -20.30
C VAL A 80 30.54 -23.62 -19.50
N THR A 81 31.24 -23.02 -18.54
CA THR A 81 32.25 -23.77 -17.76
C THR A 81 31.66 -24.73 -16.71
N PHE A 82 30.58 -24.34 -16.02
CA PHE A 82 30.06 -25.04 -14.83
C PHE A 82 28.86 -25.94 -15.14
N LEU A 83 28.01 -25.55 -16.10
CA LEU A 83 26.77 -26.26 -16.45
C LEU A 83 26.98 -27.24 -17.61
N LEU A 84 27.95 -26.96 -18.48
CA LEU A 84 28.33 -27.81 -19.64
C LEU A 84 29.63 -28.60 -19.44
N GLY A 85 30.20 -28.63 -18.22
CA GLY A 85 31.24 -29.60 -17.84
C GLY A 85 32.60 -29.43 -18.55
N GLY A 86 33.10 -28.20 -18.64
CA GLY A 86 34.42 -27.92 -19.24
C GLY A 86 34.49 -28.15 -20.76
N THR A 87 35.65 -27.88 -21.36
CA THR A 87 35.92 -27.86 -22.82
C THR A 87 35.83 -29.22 -23.52
N GLY A 88 35.09 -30.20 -22.99
CA GLY A 88 35.13 -31.59 -23.44
C GLY A 88 33.83 -32.41 -23.38
N ALA A 89 32.65 -31.81 -23.14
CA ALA A 89 31.38 -32.53 -23.21
C ALA A 89 30.50 -32.05 -24.38
N GLU A 90 29.83 -33.00 -25.03
CA GLU A 90 28.99 -32.78 -26.21
C GLU A 90 27.92 -31.71 -25.97
N ALA A 91 27.87 -30.72 -26.86
CA ALA A 91 26.92 -29.62 -26.77
C ALA A 91 25.46 -30.12 -26.84
N PRO A 92 24.50 -29.47 -26.15
CA PRO A 92 23.10 -29.84 -26.24
C PRO A 92 22.62 -29.60 -27.67
N THR A 93 22.09 -30.63 -28.32
CA THR A 93 21.48 -30.52 -29.65
C THR A 93 20.15 -29.79 -29.55
N LEU A 94 20.17 -28.45 -29.54
CA LEU A 94 18.94 -27.64 -29.58
C LEU A 94 18.27 -27.70 -30.97
N ILE A 95 18.98 -28.14 -32.01
CA ILE A 95 18.46 -28.39 -33.35
C ILE A 95 18.82 -29.84 -33.72
N GLY A 96 17.82 -30.73 -33.76
CA GLY A 96 17.96 -32.16 -34.06
C GLY A 96 18.27 -32.47 -35.53
N VAL A 97 19.35 -31.90 -36.06
CA VAL A 97 19.87 -32.24 -37.40
C VAL A 97 21.19 -33.00 -37.21
N PRO A 98 21.25 -34.32 -37.51
CA PRO A 98 22.49 -35.08 -37.44
C PRO A 98 23.41 -34.65 -38.58
N LEU A 99 24.53 -34.01 -38.22
CA LEU A 99 25.58 -33.59 -39.16
C LEU A 99 26.77 -34.57 -39.08
N PRO A 100 27.54 -34.77 -40.18
CA PRO A 100 28.73 -35.63 -40.21
C PRO A 100 29.81 -35.20 -39.20
N ASP A 101 30.59 -36.15 -38.68
CA ASP A 101 31.57 -35.99 -37.58
C ASP A 101 32.69 -34.95 -37.83
N SER A 102 32.96 -34.60 -39.08
CA SER A 102 33.93 -33.54 -39.44
C SER A 102 33.34 -32.13 -39.38
N ALA A 103 32.01 -32.00 -39.44
CA ALA A 103 31.29 -30.74 -39.35
C ALA A 103 30.89 -30.38 -37.90
N SER A 104 30.69 -31.36 -37.02
CA SER A 104 30.36 -31.14 -35.60
C SER A 104 31.52 -30.50 -34.81
N ALA A 105 32.76 -30.92 -35.06
CA ALA A 105 33.95 -30.37 -34.39
C ALA A 105 34.20 -28.88 -34.69
N VAL A 106 33.96 -28.45 -35.94
CA VAL A 106 34.05 -27.03 -36.33
C VAL A 106 32.87 -26.24 -35.75
N LEU A 107 31.68 -26.85 -35.69
CA LEU A 107 30.48 -26.24 -35.12
C LEU A 107 30.64 -26.01 -33.61
N ASP A 108 31.21 -26.95 -32.86
CA ASP A 108 31.38 -26.85 -31.40
C ASP A 108 32.42 -25.78 -31.00
N ILE A 109 33.48 -25.60 -31.80
CA ILE A 109 34.47 -24.52 -31.63
C ILE A 109 33.84 -23.13 -31.82
N VAL A 110 32.86 -23.00 -32.72
CA VAL A 110 32.18 -21.72 -33.01
C VAL A 110 30.99 -21.49 -32.09
N LYS A 111 30.28 -22.55 -31.68
CA LYS A 111 29.08 -22.48 -30.82
C LYS A 111 29.36 -21.87 -29.46
N ILE A 112 30.47 -22.23 -28.80
CA ILE A 112 30.79 -21.75 -27.46
C ILE A 112 31.04 -20.23 -27.44
N PRO A 113 31.94 -19.66 -28.28
CA PRO A 113 32.08 -18.21 -28.39
C PRO A 113 30.80 -17.51 -28.85
N ALA A 114 30.06 -18.11 -29.78
CA ALA A 114 28.80 -17.56 -30.25
C ALA A 114 27.76 -17.47 -29.11
N LEU A 115 27.64 -18.50 -28.26
CA LEU A 115 26.72 -18.50 -27.12
C LEU A 115 27.08 -17.43 -26.09
N ILE A 116 28.38 -17.24 -25.80
CA ILE A 116 28.86 -16.19 -24.89
C ILE A 116 28.57 -14.78 -25.46
N ILE A 117 28.80 -14.57 -26.75
CA ILE A 117 28.50 -13.28 -27.40
C ILE A 117 26.99 -13.03 -27.44
N VAL A 118 26.18 -14.03 -27.78
CA VAL A 118 24.72 -13.92 -27.82
C VAL A 118 24.16 -13.65 -26.43
N THR A 119 24.60 -14.37 -25.40
CA THR A 119 24.19 -14.10 -24.01
C THR A 119 24.62 -12.71 -23.57
N GLY A 120 25.86 -12.29 -23.86
CA GLY A 120 26.31 -10.91 -23.65
C GLY A 120 25.38 -9.88 -24.29
N ILE A 121 25.10 -10.00 -25.59
CA ILE A 121 24.23 -9.08 -26.33
C ILE A 121 22.81 -9.07 -25.77
N VAL A 122 22.23 -10.24 -25.45
CA VAL A 122 20.87 -10.34 -24.88
C VAL A 122 20.80 -9.61 -23.54
N PHE A 123 21.74 -9.87 -22.63
CA PHE A 123 21.80 -9.17 -21.35
C PHE A 123 22.10 -7.67 -21.53
N GLY A 124 22.90 -7.29 -22.52
CA GLY A 124 23.15 -5.89 -22.86
C GLY A 124 21.92 -5.15 -23.37
N VAL A 125 21.13 -5.78 -24.24
CA VAL A 125 19.85 -5.24 -24.74
C VAL A 125 18.82 -5.16 -23.62
N ILE A 126 18.72 -6.18 -22.76
CA ILE A 126 17.87 -6.15 -21.57
C ILE A 126 18.31 -5.02 -20.65
N GLY A 127 19.62 -4.86 -20.42
CA GLY A 127 20.15 -3.81 -19.58
C GLY A 127 19.91 -2.41 -20.11
N PHE A 128 20.04 -2.22 -21.43
CA PHE A 128 19.66 -0.97 -22.08
C PHE A 128 18.16 -0.72 -21.94
N GLY A 129 17.32 -1.72 -22.22
CA GLY A 129 15.87 -1.63 -22.10
C GLY A 129 15.41 -1.28 -20.68
N ILE A 130 16.02 -1.91 -19.66
CA ILE A 130 15.72 -1.61 -18.25
C ILE A 130 16.23 -0.22 -17.88
N GLY A 131 17.46 0.15 -18.23
CA GLY A 131 18.04 1.45 -17.85
C GLY A 131 17.34 2.63 -18.53
N PHE A 132 17.16 2.57 -19.85
CA PHE A 132 16.42 3.59 -20.59
C PHE A 132 14.94 3.60 -20.22
N GLY A 133 14.31 2.41 -20.21
CA GLY A 133 12.89 2.25 -19.92
C GLY A 133 12.52 2.73 -18.52
N SER A 134 13.30 2.37 -17.50
CA SER A 134 13.03 2.78 -16.12
C SER A 134 12.98 4.29 -15.95
N LEU A 135 13.94 5.04 -16.51
CA LEU A 135 13.94 6.50 -16.45
C LEU A 135 12.79 7.12 -17.25
N VAL A 136 12.57 6.65 -18.48
CA VAL A 136 11.46 7.16 -19.31
C VAL A 136 10.11 6.86 -18.68
N SER A 137 9.96 5.76 -17.92
CA SER A 137 8.72 5.44 -17.22
C SER A 137 8.45 6.31 -15.99
N ILE A 138 9.45 6.97 -15.39
CA ILE A 138 9.26 7.85 -14.21
C ILE A 138 8.17 8.92 -14.44
N PRO A 139 8.22 9.76 -15.50
CA PRO A 139 7.18 10.76 -15.73
C PRO A 139 5.80 10.13 -15.98
N TYR A 140 5.72 8.93 -16.58
CA TYR A 140 4.45 8.23 -16.74
C TYR A 140 3.89 7.76 -15.40
N PHE A 141 4.71 7.13 -14.55
CA PHE A 141 4.27 6.70 -13.23
C PHE A 141 3.85 7.88 -12.35
N ARG A 142 4.61 8.99 -12.36
CA ARG A 142 4.25 10.20 -11.62
C ARG A 142 2.97 10.83 -12.17
N ALA A 143 2.86 11.04 -13.49
CA ALA A 143 1.66 11.60 -14.09
C ALA A 143 0.42 10.74 -13.80
N ASN A 144 0.53 9.42 -13.90
CA ASN A 144 -0.58 8.50 -13.61
C ASN A 144 -0.93 8.47 -12.11
N ALA A 145 0.06 8.59 -11.21
CA ALA A 145 -0.19 8.71 -9.78
C ALA A 145 -0.96 9.99 -9.46
N ARG A 146 -0.56 11.12 -10.05
CA ARG A 146 -1.28 12.41 -9.95
C ARG A 146 -2.68 12.33 -10.56
N GLU A 147 -2.83 11.73 -11.74
CA GLU A 147 -4.13 11.49 -12.38
C GLU A 147 -5.08 10.74 -11.46
N ARG A 148 -4.62 9.63 -10.89
CA ARG A 148 -5.40 8.82 -9.95
C ARG A 148 -5.80 9.63 -8.72
N GLU A 149 -4.87 10.42 -8.18
CA GLU A 149 -5.14 11.25 -7.02
C GLU A 149 -6.17 12.35 -7.29
N VAL A 150 -6.03 13.06 -8.41
CA VAL A 150 -6.99 14.07 -8.85
C VAL A 150 -8.37 13.45 -9.02
N ASN A 151 -8.50 12.32 -9.73
CA ASN A 151 -9.81 11.70 -10.00
C ASN A 151 -10.53 11.28 -8.70
N VAL A 152 -9.81 10.68 -7.75
CA VAL A 152 -10.40 10.25 -6.47
C VAL A 152 -10.85 11.45 -5.64
N LEU A 153 -10.10 12.56 -5.65
CA LEU A 153 -10.41 13.75 -4.85
C LEU A 153 -11.34 14.74 -5.55
N LEU A 154 -11.59 14.58 -6.86
CA LEU A 154 -12.35 15.54 -7.66
C LEU A 154 -13.76 15.75 -7.14
N SER A 155 -14.47 14.68 -6.78
CA SER A 155 -15.84 14.79 -6.29
C SER A 155 -15.94 15.58 -4.97
N ASP A 156 -14.97 15.39 -4.07
CA ASP A 156 -14.92 16.11 -2.80
C ASP A 156 -14.47 17.56 -3.00
N SER A 157 -13.56 17.80 -3.95
CA SER A 157 -13.09 19.14 -4.32
C SER A 157 -14.23 19.98 -4.92
N ILE A 158 -15.03 19.40 -5.81
CA ILE A 158 -16.22 20.06 -6.37
C ILE A 158 -17.26 20.32 -5.28
N SER A 159 -17.46 19.37 -4.35
CA SER A 159 -18.37 19.56 -3.21
C SER A 159 -17.91 20.72 -2.30
N PHE A 160 -16.60 20.86 -2.10
CA PHE A 160 -16.00 21.97 -1.37
C PHE A 160 -16.21 23.30 -2.09
N MET A 161 -15.89 23.36 -3.39
CA MET A 161 -16.13 24.56 -4.20
C MET A 161 -17.61 24.97 -4.22
N TYR A 162 -18.53 24.02 -4.36
CA TYR A 162 -19.98 24.25 -4.30
C TYR A 162 -20.38 24.83 -2.94
N ALA A 163 -19.93 24.21 -1.84
CA ALA A 163 -20.27 24.66 -0.50
C ALA A 163 -19.77 26.08 -0.22
N LEU A 164 -18.56 26.44 -0.69
CA LEU A 164 -18.06 27.82 -0.62
C LEU A 164 -18.87 28.78 -1.49
N SER A 165 -19.31 28.35 -2.68
CA SER A 165 -20.18 29.14 -3.57
C SER A 165 -21.51 29.49 -2.91
N VAL A 166 -22.13 28.52 -2.23
CA VAL A 166 -23.37 28.77 -1.47
C VAL A 166 -23.10 29.63 -0.23
N GLY A 167 -21.91 29.48 0.39
CA GLY A 167 -21.42 30.34 1.46
C GLY A 167 -21.18 31.80 1.07
N GLY A 168 -21.38 32.16 -0.21
CA GLY A 168 -21.33 33.52 -0.72
C GLY A 168 -19.97 33.96 -1.27
N LEU A 169 -19.00 33.05 -1.40
CA LEU A 169 -17.70 33.35 -1.99
C LEU A 169 -17.84 33.54 -3.51
N ASN A 170 -17.05 34.46 -4.07
CA ASN A 170 -16.99 34.68 -5.52
C ASN A 170 -16.10 33.63 -6.22
N GLN A 171 -16.13 33.58 -7.56
CA GLN A 171 -15.41 32.52 -8.30
C GLN A 171 -13.89 32.53 -8.06
N LEU A 172 -13.27 33.71 -7.94
CA LEU A 172 -11.83 33.82 -7.70
C LEU A 172 -11.48 33.38 -6.27
N GLU A 173 -12.30 33.76 -5.28
CA GLU A 173 -12.15 33.33 -3.89
C GLU A 173 -12.27 31.80 -3.76
N ILE A 174 -13.22 31.18 -4.46
CA ILE A 174 -13.37 29.71 -4.50
C ILE A 174 -12.11 29.05 -5.08
N LEU A 175 -11.59 29.56 -6.19
CA LEU A 175 -10.36 29.03 -6.80
C LEU A 175 -9.15 29.21 -5.87
N GLN A 176 -9.05 30.34 -5.17
CA GLN A 176 -7.99 30.60 -4.19
C GLN A 176 -8.09 29.69 -2.96
N ALA A 177 -9.30 29.49 -2.42
CA ALA A 177 -9.53 28.58 -1.30
C ALA A 177 -9.17 27.13 -1.70
N MET A 178 -9.58 26.70 -2.89
CA MET A 178 -9.24 25.38 -3.43
C MET A 178 -7.72 25.23 -3.67
N ALA A 179 -7.05 26.29 -4.11
CA ALA A 179 -5.59 26.31 -4.30
C ALA A 179 -4.79 26.25 -2.99
N LYS A 180 -5.33 26.79 -1.89
CA LYS A 180 -4.71 26.80 -0.56
C LYS A 180 -4.97 25.53 0.24
N ALA A 181 -6.01 24.76 -0.10
CA ALA A 181 -6.37 23.53 0.60
C ALA A 181 -5.55 22.30 0.11
N ASP A 182 -4.25 22.45 -0.11
CA ASP A 182 -3.36 21.38 -0.60
C ASP A 182 -3.05 20.31 0.45
N ASP A 183 -3.17 20.66 1.73
CA ASP A 183 -3.13 19.72 2.85
C ASP A 183 -4.24 18.65 2.78
N THR A 184 -5.41 19.03 2.27
CA THR A 184 -6.62 18.22 2.31
C THR A 184 -6.96 17.60 0.96
N TYR A 185 -6.78 18.35 -0.12
CA TYR A 185 -7.14 17.95 -1.48
C TYR A 185 -5.93 17.66 -2.38
N GLY A 186 -4.72 17.66 -1.82
CA GLY A 186 -3.52 17.10 -2.43
C GLY A 186 -3.25 17.61 -3.85
N GLU A 187 -3.03 16.68 -4.79
CA GLU A 187 -2.77 17.04 -6.19
C GLU A 187 -3.93 17.77 -6.87
N CYS A 188 -5.19 17.61 -6.43
CA CYS A 188 -6.31 18.35 -6.99
C CYS A 188 -6.20 19.85 -6.68
N ALA A 189 -5.96 20.20 -5.41
CA ALA A 189 -5.69 21.59 -4.98
C ALA A 189 -4.50 22.19 -5.72
N LYS A 190 -3.44 21.41 -5.93
CA LYS A 190 -2.26 21.85 -6.68
C LYS A 190 -2.58 22.24 -8.12
N GLU A 191 -3.54 21.59 -8.79
CA GLU A 191 -3.97 21.98 -10.15
C GLU A 191 -4.66 23.35 -10.15
N PHE A 192 -5.48 23.64 -9.13
CA PHE A 192 -6.04 24.98 -8.93
C PHE A 192 -4.99 26.00 -8.51
N GLN A 193 -3.99 25.59 -7.73
CA GLN A 193 -2.85 26.43 -7.38
C GLN A 193 -2.10 26.92 -8.61
N SER A 194 -1.89 26.05 -9.61
CA SER A 194 -1.29 26.48 -10.89
C SER A 194 -2.12 27.58 -11.57
N ILE A 195 -3.45 27.46 -11.60
CA ILE A 195 -4.36 28.47 -12.17
C ILE A 195 -4.22 29.80 -11.42
N VAL A 196 -4.22 29.76 -10.08
CA VAL A 196 -4.10 30.97 -9.24
C VAL A 196 -2.73 31.60 -9.41
N LEU A 197 -1.65 30.82 -9.41
CA LEU A 197 -0.29 31.30 -9.60
C LEU A 197 -0.08 31.92 -10.99
N GLU A 198 -0.61 31.32 -12.06
CA GLU A 198 -0.59 31.90 -13.41
C GLU A 198 -1.31 33.26 -13.47
N THR A 199 -2.42 33.39 -12.75
CA THR A 199 -3.20 34.62 -12.70
C THR A 199 -2.49 35.71 -11.89
N GLU A 200 -1.93 35.38 -10.73
CA GLU A 200 -1.36 36.35 -9.78
C GLU A 200 0.09 36.75 -10.11
N TYR A 201 0.94 35.81 -10.53
CA TYR A 201 2.37 36.06 -10.75
C TYR A 201 2.72 36.35 -12.21
N PHE A 202 1.96 35.79 -13.16
CA PHE A 202 2.26 35.87 -14.59
C PHE A 202 1.32 36.80 -15.36
N ASP A 203 0.46 37.56 -14.66
CA ASP A 203 -0.50 38.52 -15.22
C ASP A 203 -1.33 37.93 -16.38
N THR A 204 -1.60 36.62 -16.30
CA THR A 204 -2.38 35.89 -17.29
C THR A 204 -3.86 35.95 -16.92
N ASP A 205 -4.73 36.24 -17.90
CA ASP A 205 -6.17 36.24 -17.65
C ASP A 205 -6.65 34.87 -17.14
N TYR A 206 -7.46 34.86 -16.08
CA TYR A 206 -7.91 33.63 -15.40
C TYR A 206 -8.59 32.64 -16.37
N ARG A 207 -9.26 33.13 -17.43
CA ARG A 207 -9.86 32.28 -18.47
C ARG A 207 -8.79 31.53 -19.28
N THR A 208 -7.68 32.21 -19.56
CA THR A 208 -6.52 31.62 -20.24
C THR A 208 -5.81 30.64 -19.33
N ALA A 209 -5.63 30.98 -18.05
CA ALA A 209 -5.05 30.07 -17.05
C ALA A 209 -5.87 28.78 -16.91
N ILE A 210 -7.20 28.88 -16.78
CA ILE A 210 -8.11 27.71 -16.73
C ILE A 210 -7.99 26.88 -18.02
N ARG A 211 -7.91 27.52 -19.19
CA ARG A 211 -7.76 26.83 -20.48
C ARG A 211 -6.43 26.09 -20.58
N ASN A 212 -5.33 26.71 -20.16
CA ASN A 212 -4.01 26.10 -20.17
C ASN A 212 -3.99 24.88 -19.22
N GLN A 213 -4.49 25.06 -18.00
CA GLN A 213 -4.58 23.97 -17.03
C GLN A 213 -5.44 22.80 -17.54
N ALA A 214 -6.56 23.09 -18.23
CA ALA A 214 -7.40 22.07 -18.83
C ALA A 214 -6.68 21.25 -19.92
N LEU A 215 -5.71 21.84 -20.63
CA LEU A 215 -4.92 21.14 -21.66
C LEU A 215 -3.73 20.36 -21.07
N GLU A 216 -3.17 20.85 -19.97
CA GLU A 216 -1.97 20.28 -19.35
C GLU A 216 -2.26 19.23 -18.28
N THR A 217 -3.43 19.28 -17.65
CA THR A 217 -3.76 18.35 -16.55
C THR A 217 -3.67 16.87 -16.98
N PRO A 218 -3.17 15.99 -16.09
CA PRO A 218 -3.16 14.55 -16.37
C PRO A 218 -4.56 13.92 -16.34
N SER A 219 -5.52 14.53 -15.63
CA SER A 219 -6.87 14.00 -15.45
C SER A 219 -7.82 14.44 -16.57
N GLY A 220 -8.41 13.46 -17.26
CA GLY A 220 -9.47 13.72 -18.23
C GLY A 220 -10.73 14.31 -17.59
N GLU A 221 -11.08 13.90 -16.36
CA GLU A 221 -12.24 14.42 -15.65
C GLU A 221 -12.07 15.87 -15.23
N LEU A 222 -10.91 16.23 -14.67
CA LEU A 222 -10.59 17.61 -14.31
C LEU A 222 -10.50 18.49 -15.57
N SER A 223 -9.90 17.99 -16.65
CA SER A 223 -9.85 18.69 -17.95
C SER A 223 -11.26 19.05 -18.45
N GLN A 224 -12.20 18.10 -18.36
CA GLN A 224 -13.60 18.33 -18.73
C GLN A 224 -14.27 19.32 -17.78
N PHE A 225 -14.09 19.17 -16.47
CA PHE A 225 -14.64 20.10 -15.47
C PHE A 225 -14.18 21.54 -15.71
N LEU A 226 -12.88 21.76 -15.91
CA LEU A 226 -12.31 23.08 -16.20
C LEU A 226 -12.82 23.65 -17.54
N THR A 227 -13.00 22.79 -18.54
CA THR A 227 -13.58 23.19 -19.84
C THR A 227 -15.04 23.62 -19.70
N ASP A 228 -15.84 22.86 -18.94
CA ASP A 228 -17.24 23.20 -18.66
C ASP A 228 -17.33 24.49 -17.84
N MET A 229 -16.46 24.65 -16.82
CA MET A 229 -16.36 25.85 -16.00
C MET A 229 -16.01 27.09 -16.86
N LEU A 230 -15.08 26.95 -17.80
CA LEU A 230 -14.73 28.02 -18.75
C LEU A 230 -15.92 28.43 -19.63
N SER A 231 -16.80 27.49 -20.00
CA SER A 231 -18.03 27.77 -20.76
C SER A 231 -19.01 28.62 -19.95
N ILE A 232 -19.19 28.31 -18.66
CA ILE A 232 -20.04 29.08 -17.74
C ILE A 232 -19.47 30.48 -17.51
N ILE A 233 -18.16 30.58 -17.29
CA ILE A 233 -17.46 31.86 -17.13
C ILE A 233 -17.61 32.75 -18.38
N ASN A 234 -17.48 32.18 -19.59
CA ASN A 234 -17.60 32.94 -20.83
C ASN A 234 -19.03 33.41 -21.14
N SER A 235 -20.03 32.63 -20.72
CA SER A 235 -21.45 32.96 -20.89
C SER A 235 -22.02 33.85 -19.77
N GLY A 236 -21.26 34.05 -18.67
CA GLY A 236 -21.74 34.78 -17.49
C GLY A 236 -22.85 34.05 -16.74
N GLY A 237 -22.87 32.71 -16.83
CA GLY A 237 -23.86 31.86 -16.16
C GLY A 237 -23.66 31.78 -14.64
N ASP A 238 -24.61 31.13 -13.96
CA ASP A 238 -24.53 30.91 -12.51
C ASP A 238 -23.54 29.79 -12.17
N MET A 239 -22.46 30.16 -11.48
CA MET A 239 -21.44 29.22 -11.02
C MET A 239 -21.97 28.27 -9.96
N THR A 240 -22.88 28.72 -9.09
CA THR A 240 -23.40 27.91 -7.99
C THR A 240 -24.21 26.74 -8.53
N SER A 241 -25.15 27.00 -9.45
CA SER A 241 -25.92 25.96 -10.14
C SER A 241 -25.02 24.99 -10.90
N PHE A 242 -23.98 25.49 -11.58
CA PHE A 242 -23.02 24.64 -12.28
C PHE A 242 -22.27 23.70 -11.33
N LEU A 243 -21.77 24.22 -10.20
CA LEU A 243 -21.06 23.44 -9.20
C LEU A 243 -21.97 22.41 -8.53
N GLU A 244 -23.26 22.72 -8.34
CA GLU A 244 -24.27 21.76 -7.84
C GLU A 244 -24.46 20.58 -8.78
N ASP A 245 -24.66 20.85 -10.08
CA ASP A 245 -24.85 19.82 -11.10
C ASP A 245 -23.61 18.92 -11.22
N GLN A 246 -22.41 19.51 -11.20
CA GLN A 246 -21.16 18.76 -11.23
C GLN A 246 -20.95 17.96 -9.95
N LYS A 247 -21.29 18.51 -8.77
CA LYS A 247 -21.24 17.79 -7.49
C LYS A 247 -22.07 16.51 -7.56
N GLU A 248 -23.34 16.62 -7.96
CA GLU A 248 -24.25 15.46 -8.03
C GLU A 248 -23.79 14.44 -9.08
N LYS A 249 -23.33 14.91 -10.24
CA LYS A 249 -22.78 14.06 -11.30
C LYS A 249 -21.56 13.27 -10.80
N HIS A 250 -20.57 13.94 -10.22
CA HIS A 250 -19.34 13.29 -9.75
C HIS A 250 -19.58 12.40 -8.54
N MET A 251 -20.47 12.78 -7.62
CA MET A 251 -20.86 11.92 -6.48
C MET A 251 -21.52 10.63 -6.94
N ARG A 252 -22.42 10.71 -7.93
CA ARG A 252 -23.03 9.52 -8.53
C ARG A 252 -22.00 8.64 -9.24
N THR A 253 -21.06 9.23 -9.97
CA THR A 253 -19.97 8.49 -10.64
C THR A 253 -19.07 7.80 -9.62
N ALA A 254 -18.61 8.51 -8.59
CA ALA A 254 -17.77 7.94 -7.52
C ALA A 254 -18.45 6.76 -6.81
N LYS A 255 -19.76 6.88 -6.50
CA LYS A 255 -20.55 5.78 -5.92
C LYS A 255 -20.62 4.56 -6.85
N GLN A 256 -20.77 4.78 -8.15
CA GLN A 256 -20.78 3.70 -9.14
C GLN A 256 -19.41 3.02 -9.27
N GLU A 257 -18.32 3.79 -9.26
CA GLU A 257 -16.95 3.26 -9.33
C GLU A 257 -16.61 2.43 -8.09
N GLN A 258 -16.93 2.93 -6.89
CA GLN A 258 -16.77 2.18 -5.66
C GLN A 258 -17.58 0.88 -5.68
N LYS A 259 -18.82 0.91 -6.19
CA LYS A 259 -19.62 -0.31 -6.34
C LYS A 259 -18.98 -1.33 -7.28
N LYS A 260 -18.46 -0.90 -8.43
CA LYS A 260 -17.72 -1.78 -9.36
C LYS A 260 -16.46 -2.36 -8.70
N MET A 261 -15.75 -1.56 -7.90
CA MET A 261 -14.60 -2.03 -7.12
C MET A 261 -15.03 -3.11 -6.12
N LEU A 262 -16.12 -2.89 -5.38
CA LEU A 262 -16.66 -3.90 -4.45
C LEU A 262 -17.10 -5.19 -5.16
N ASP A 263 -17.76 -5.08 -6.31
CA ASP A 263 -18.13 -6.24 -7.15
C ASP A 263 -16.88 -7.00 -7.63
N THR A 264 -15.79 -6.30 -7.94
CA THR A 264 -14.52 -6.91 -8.35
C THR A 264 -13.83 -7.61 -7.17
N LEU A 265 -13.85 -7.02 -5.96
CA LEU A 265 -13.35 -7.65 -4.73
C LEU A 265 -14.14 -8.91 -4.39
N GLU A 266 -15.44 -8.92 -4.65
CA GLU A 266 -16.31 -10.09 -4.49
C GLU A 266 -15.91 -11.22 -5.45
N LEU A 267 -15.72 -10.92 -6.74
CA LEU A 267 -15.20 -11.88 -7.71
C LEU A 267 -13.84 -12.44 -7.29
N PHE A 268 -12.97 -11.60 -6.70
CA PHE A 268 -11.67 -12.05 -6.22
C PHE A 268 -11.79 -13.00 -5.03
N GLY A 269 -12.67 -12.73 -4.07
CA GLY A 269 -12.97 -13.64 -2.98
C GLY A 269 -13.45 -15.02 -3.48
N GLU A 270 -14.28 -15.05 -4.53
CA GLU A 270 -14.70 -16.30 -5.17
C GLU A 270 -13.55 -17.03 -5.88
N MET A 271 -12.72 -16.30 -6.63
CA MET A 271 -11.54 -16.88 -7.29
C MET A 271 -10.50 -17.38 -6.30
N TYR A 272 -10.37 -16.76 -5.12
CA TYR A 272 -9.49 -17.25 -4.07
C TYR A 272 -9.85 -18.69 -3.67
N MET A 273 -11.15 -19.01 -3.59
CA MET A 273 -11.57 -20.36 -3.26
C MET A 273 -11.03 -21.37 -4.27
N THR A 274 -11.20 -21.11 -5.56
CA THR A 274 -10.77 -22.05 -6.60
C THR A 274 -9.24 -22.13 -6.70
N LEU A 275 -8.54 -20.99 -6.61
CA LEU A 275 -7.09 -20.94 -6.66
C LEU A 275 -6.43 -21.61 -5.43
N SER A 276 -7.01 -21.46 -4.25
CA SER A 276 -6.47 -22.06 -3.02
C SER A 276 -6.73 -23.57 -2.91
N LEU A 277 -7.75 -24.10 -3.59
CA LEU A 277 -8.01 -25.54 -3.68
C LEU A 277 -7.00 -26.28 -4.60
N PHE A 278 -6.40 -25.59 -5.58
CA PHE A 278 -5.45 -26.19 -6.51
C PHE A 278 -4.21 -26.81 -5.83
N PRO A 279 -3.48 -26.10 -4.95
CA PRO A 279 -2.38 -26.71 -4.18
C PRO A 279 -2.83 -27.92 -3.37
N LEU A 280 -4.03 -27.88 -2.77
CA LEU A 280 -4.56 -29.01 -2.00
C LEU A 280 -4.77 -30.23 -2.90
N LEU A 281 -5.43 -30.07 -4.04
CA LEU A 281 -5.68 -31.17 -4.98
C LEU A 281 -4.36 -31.78 -5.46
N LEU A 282 -3.36 -30.94 -5.71
CA LEU A 282 -2.01 -31.40 -6.06
C LEU A 282 -1.38 -32.20 -4.91
N ILE A 283 -1.50 -31.75 -3.65
CA ILE A 283 -1.03 -32.50 -2.48
C ILE A 283 -1.70 -33.88 -2.43
N ILE A 284 -3.02 -33.96 -2.59
CA ILE A 284 -3.76 -35.24 -2.59
C ILE A 284 -3.21 -36.18 -3.67
N ILE A 285 -3.04 -35.69 -4.90
CA ILE A 285 -2.50 -36.50 -6.00
C ILE A 285 -1.07 -36.96 -5.70
N LEU A 286 -0.20 -36.08 -5.21
CA LEU A 286 1.19 -36.40 -4.90
C LEU A 286 1.30 -37.45 -3.78
N VAL A 287 0.42 -37.38 -2.78
CA VAL A 287 0.35 -38.36 -1.70
C VAL A 287 -0.06 -39.73 -2.26
N ILE A 288 -1.10 -39.79 -3.10
CA ILE A 288 -1.53 -41.03 -3.77
C ILE A 288 -0.42 -41.59 -4.69
N MET A 289 0.31 -40.74 -5.43
CA MET A 289 1.45 -41.18 -6.25
C MET A 289 2.61 -41.71 -5.42
N SER A 290 2.85 -41.11 -4.25
CA SER A 290 3.82 -41.61 -3.28
C SER A 290 3.46 -43.02 -2.81
N MET A 291 2.17 -43.32 -2.65
CA MET A 291 1.68 -44.68 -2.30
C MET A 291 1.93 -45.70 -3.41
N MET A 292 1.82 -45.29 -4.68
CA MET A 292 2.11 -46.16 -5.83
C MET A 292 3.61 -46.43 -6.03
N GLY A 293 4.47 -45.98 -5.10
CA GLY A 293 5.92 -46.18 -5.16
C GLY A 293 6.66 -45.16 -6.03
N ASN A 294 5.97 -44.18 -6.60
CA ASN A 294 6.56 -43.08 -7.36
C ASN A 294 6.62 -41.81 -6.49
N SER A 295 7.37 -41.88 -5.38
CA SER A 295 7.52 -40.74 -4.47
C SER A 295 8.39 -39.66 -5.13
N LYS A 296 7.76 -38.54 -5.47
CA LYS A 296 8.46 -37.31 -5.88
C LYS A 296 8.44 -36.32 -4.73
N THR A 297 9.15 -36.65 -3.66
CA THR A 297 9.25 -35.83 -2.43
C THR A 297 9.58 -34.36 -2.76
N GLN A 298 10.46 -34.13 -3.74
CA GLN A 298 10.80 -32.79 -4.22
C GLN A 298 9.59 -31.98 -4.75
N LEU A 299 8.61 -32.63 -5.40
CA LEU A 299 7.38 -31.95 -5.85
C LEU A 299 6.48 -31.58 -4.67
N LEU A 300 6.47 -32.38 -3.61
CA LEU A 300 5.68 -32.09 -2.40
C LEU A 300 6.28 -30.91 -1.63
N TYR A 301 7.61 -30.89 -1.43
CA TYR A 301 8.32 -29.71 -0.92
C TYR A 301 8.08 -28.46 -1.79
N GLY A 302 8.16 -28.59 -3.12
CA GLY A 302 7.89 -27.49 -4.05
C GLY A 302 6.45 -26.98 -3.98
N THR A 303 5.48 -27.84 -3.69
CA THR A 303 4.08 -27.45 -3.53
C THR A 303 3.86 -26.70 -2.22
N VAL A 304 4.38 -27.22 -1.10
CA VAL A 304 4.17 -26.63 0.23
C VAL A 304 4.92 -25.31 0.39
N TYR A 305 6.20 -25.25 0.05
CA TYR A 305 7.03 -24.06 0.28
C TYR A 305 7.14 -23.13 -0.93
N GLY A 306 6.78 -23.60 -2.14
CA GLY A 306 6.78 -22.79 -3.35
C GLY A 306 5.37 -22.39 -3.76
N LEU A 307 4.54 -23.37 -4.12
CA LEU A 307 3.25 -23.12 -4.76
C LEU A 307 2.21 -22.45 -3.84
N ILE A 308 2.10 -22.89 -2.57
CA ILE A 308 1.18 -22.26 -1.59
C ILE A 308 1.55 -20.78 -1.36
N PRO A 309 2.81 -20.43 -1.00
CA PRO A 309 3.22 -19.02 -0.90
C PRO A 309 3.05 -18.24 -2.20
N LEU A 310 3.40 -18.82 -3.35
CA LEU A 310 3.29 -18.15 -4.64
C LEU A 310 1.82 -17.85 -4.99
N THR A 311 0.92 -18.79 -4.77
CA THR A 311 -0.52 -18.58 -5.01
C THR A 311 -1.10 -17.54 -4.04
N GLY A 312 -0.71 -17.57 -2.76
CA GLY A 312 -1.17 -16.58 -1.78
C GLY A 312 -0.63 -15.16 -2.04
N VAL A 313 0.67 -15.02 -2.32
CA VAL A 313 1.30 -13.74 -2.65
C VAL A 313 0.80 -13.22 -4.00
N GLY A 314 0.68 -14.09 -5.01
CA GLY A 314 0.14 -13.73 -6.32
C GLY A 314 -1.29 -13.23 -6.22
N PHE A 315 -2.12 -13.88 -5.39
CA PHE A 315 -3.47 -13.40 -5.12
C PHE A 315 -3.47 -12.05 -4.40
N LEU A 316 -2.63 -11.86 -3.38
CA LEU A 316 -2.50 -10.58 -2.66
C LEU A 316 -2.11 -9.44 -3.61
N VAL A 317 -1.14 -9.67 -4.51
CA VAL A 317 -0.74 -8.69 -5.53
C VAL A 317 -1.91 -8.35 -6.46
N LEU A 318 -2.66 -9.36 -6.91
CA LEU A 318 -3.83 -9.18 -7.77
C LEU A 318 -4.92 -8.32 -7.10
N VAL A 319 -5.24 -8.59 -5.84
CA VAL A 319 -6.21 -7.78 -5.08
C VAL A 319 -5.66 -6.37 -4.85
N SER A 320 -4.38 -6.24 -4.53
CA SER A 320 -3.75 -4.93 -4.28
C SER A 320 -3.73 -4.01 -5.50
N THR A 321 -3.69 -4.59 -6.71
CA THR A 321 -3.66 -3.81 -7.95
C THR A 321 -5.01 -3.12 -8.22
N VAL A 322 -6.12 -3.72 -7.79
CA VAL A 322 -7.47 -3.19 -8.03
C VAL A 322 -7.95 -2.27 -6.92
N THR A 323 -7.45 -2.48 -5.70
CA THR A 323 -7.94 -1.72 -4.56
C THR A 323 -7.31 -0.33 -4.53
N GLN A 324 -8.14 0.71 -4.42
CA GLN A 324 -7.67 2.09 -4.31
C GLN A 324 -7.53 2.47 -2.83
N ASP A 325 -6.37 2.99 -2.46
CA ASP A 325 -6.15 3.53 -1.11
C ASP A 325 -6.84 4.89 -0.97
N THR A 326 -7.38 5.16 0.22
CA THR A 326 -7.85 6.49 0.58
C THR A 326 -6.66 7.46 0.59
N ILE A 327 -6.78 8.56 -0.15
CA ILE A 327 -5.71 9.56 -0.24
C ILE A 327 -5.86 10.63 0.86
N GLY A 328 -4.72 11.11 1.35
CA GLY A 328 -4.58 12.13 2.40
C GLY A 328 -3.94 11.55 3.65
N ASP A 329 -3.04 12.32 4.29
CA ASP A 329 -2.43 11.99 5.59
C ASP A 329 -3.38 12.31 6.77
N GLY A 330 -4.42 13.10 6.51
CA GLY A 330 -5.43 13.50 7.48
C GLY A 330 -4.99 14.64 8.39
N TYR A 331 -3.87 15.29 8.09
CA TYR A 331 -3.41 16.48 8.80
C TYR A 331 -3.93 17.75 8.13
N LEU A 332 -4.25 18.75 8.96
CA LEU A 332 -4.49 20.12 8.53
C LEU A 332 -3.29 20.98 8.90
N ARG A 333 -2.67 21.59 7.89
CA ARG A 333 -1.46 22.41 8.03
C ARG A 333 -1.83 23.90 8.10
N PRO A 334 -0.99 24.77 8.69
CA PRO A 334 -1.26 26.20 8.70
C PRO A 334 -1.14 26.77 7.28
N ASP A 335 -2.00 27.73 6.93
CA ASP A 335 -2.05 28.36 5.60
C ASP A 335 -0.92 29.39 5.37
N GLY A 336 0.11 29.46 6.23
CA GLY A 336 1.16 30.48 6.19
C GLY A 336 2.54 30.04 6.71
N LYS A 337 3.60 30.71 6.23
CA LYS A 337 4.99 30.54 6.70
C LYS A 337 5.25 31.14 8.10
N ASP A 338 4.33 31.98 8.58
CA ASP A 338 4.47 32.76 9.82
C ASP A 338 3.67 32.17 11.00
N ASP A 339 2.80 31.18 10.77
CA ASP A 339 2.09 30.47 11.84
C ASP A 339 2.97 29.32 12.36
N ASP A 340 3.70 29.62 13.42
CA ASP A 340 4.64 28.77 14.19
C ASP A 340 3.94 27.57 14.91
N PHE A 341 2.85 27.04 14.37
CA PHE A 341 2.27 25.76 14.79
C PHE A 341 2.85 24.64 13.92
N VAL A 342 4.04 24.18 14.33
CA VAL A 342 4.66 22.97 13.78
C VAL A 342 3.71 21.81 14.03
N VAL A 343 3.18 21.24 12.95
CA VAL A 343 2.51 19.94 12.99
C VAL A 343 3.56 18.94 13.49
N ASP A 344 3.31 18.35 14.65
CA ASP A 344 4.16 17.32 15.23
C ASP A 344 4.03 16.04 14.38
N ASP A 345 4.62 16.06 13.18
CA ASP A 345 4.65 14.97 12.21
C ASP A 345 5.66 13.87 12.63
N GLY A 346 6.24 13.98 13.84
CA GLY A 346 7.31 13.15 14.34
C GLY A 346 7.01 12.50 15.69
N LEU A 347 7.85 11.53 16.05
CA LEU A 347 7.94 11.12 17.44
C LEU A 347 8.51 12.31 18.21
N GLY A 348 7.75 12.95 19.10
CA GLY A 348 8.20 14.15 19.83
C GLY A 348 9.64 14.05 20.34
N PHE A 349 10.04 12.87 20.85
CA PHE A 349 11.39 12.66 21.39
C PHE A 349 12.53 12.65 20.34
N LEU A 350 12.22 12.45 19.06
CA LEU A 350 13.16 12.46 17.94
C LEU A 350 13.17 13.79 17.16
N ASN A 351 12.10 14.57 17.24
CA ASN A 351 11.98 15.85 16.58
C ASN A 351 11.28 16.82 17.53
N LEU A 352 12.08 17.56 18.30
CA LEU A 352 11.60 18.45 19.39
C LEU A 352 11.01 19.75 18.84
N GLY A 353 10.44 19.68 17.63
CA GLY A 353 9.75 20.72 16.90
C GLY A 353 10.42 22.09 17.02
N LEU A 354 9.73 22.99 17.73
CA LEU A 354 10.11 24.39 17.90
C LEU A 354 11.53 24.57 18.43
N VAL A 355 11.97 23.72 19.37
CA VAL A 355 13.25 23.90 20.05
C VAL A 355 14.43 23.60 19.13
N GLU A 356 14.25 22.71 18.16
CA GLU A 356 15.28 22.31 17.21
C GLU A 356 15.71 23.47 16.30
N ASN A 357 14.78 24.34 15.91
CA ASN A 357 15.05 25.54 15.11
C ASN A 357 15.88 26.61 15.86
N TYR A 358 15.82 26.63 17.19
CA TYR A 358 16.55 27.58 18.04
C TYR A 358 17.81 26.97 18.69
N THR A 359 18.03 25.67 18.52
CA THR A 359 19.25 25.01 19.01
C THR A 359 20.49 25.50 18.27
N GLY A 360 21.59 25.71 19.01
CA GLY A 360 22.83 26.31 18.50
C GLY A 360 22.91 27.84 18.55
N GLN A 361 21.80 28.59 18.68
CA GLN A 361 21.86 30.05 18.88
C GLN A 361 22.15 30.45 20.33
N TYR A 362 21.54 29.76 21.30
CA TYR A 362 21.79 30.00 22.73
C TYR A 362 21.84 28.69 23.50
N SER A 363 22.81 28.57 24.42
CA SER A 363 22.99 27.38 25.29
C SER A 363 21.78 27.04 26.17
N MET A 364 20.82 27.98 26.31
CA MET A 364 19.56 27.75 27.00
C MET A 364 18.65 26.80 26.20
N PHE A 365 18.57 26.94 24.87
CA PHE A 365 17.76 26.08 24.01
C PHE A 365 18.32 24.66 23.93
N ASP A 366 19.65 24.51 23.96
CA ASP A 366 20.28 23.18 24.03
C ASP A 366 19.94 22.45 25.35
N ARG A 367 19.88 23.20 26.47
CA ARG A 367 19.44 22.65 27.77
C ARG A 367 17.95 22.30 27.78
N ILE A 368 17.11 23.11 27.14
CA ILE A 368 15.67 22.85 27.00
C ILE A 368 15.48 21.58 26.17
N LYS A 369 16.12 21.47 24.99
CA LYS A 369 16.08 20.27 24.12
C LYS A 369 16.42 18.99 24.88
N SER A 370 17.53 18.99 25.61
CA SER A 370 17.96 17.80 26.37
C SER A 370 16.97 17.39 27.48
N ARG A 371 16.32 18.37 28.12
CA ARG A 371 15.34 18.12 29.19
C ARG A 371 13.99 17.72 28.64
N GLU A 372 13.57 18.30 27.52
CA GLU A 372 12.31 18.05 26.86
C GLU A 372 12.29 16.65 26.24
N GLY A 373 13.36 16.24 25.55
CA GLY A 373 13.47 14.85 25.06
C GLY A 373 13.48 13.82 26.20
N THR A 374 14.06 14.16 27.36
CA THR A 374 13.99 13.30 28.56
C THR A 374 12.58 13.29 29.17
N TYR A 375 11.89 14.43 29.15
CA TYR A 375 10.53 14.57 29.65
C TYR A 375 9.54 13.76 28.82
N GLU A 376 9.57 13.90 27.49
CA GLU A 376 8.73 13.13 26.57
C GLU A 376 9.03 11.64 26.63
N PHE A 377 10.31 11.25 26.69
CA PHE A 377 10.68 9.85 26.91
C PHE A 377 10.11 9.30 28.22
N MET A 378 10.16 10.10 29.29
CA MET A 378 9.58 9.72 30.58
C MET A 378 8.04 9.67 30.51
N GLU A 379 7.41 10.50 29.70
CA GLU A 379 5.96 10.50 29.47
C GLU A 379 5.52 9.25 28.70
N ILE A 380 6.29 8.84 27.69
CA ILE A 380 6.12 7.55 26.99
C ILE A 380 6.25 6.39 27.98
N LEU A 381 7.24 6.43 28.90
CA LEU A 381 7.41 5.38 29.91
C LEU A 381 6.27 5.34 30.94
N LYS A 382 5.66 6.48 31.25
CA LYS A 382 4.52 6.56 32.18
C LYS A 382 3.24 6.01 31.57
N ARG A 383 3.05 6.15 30.25
CA ARG A 383 1.87 5.66 29.51
C ARG A 383 2.27 5.01 28.18
N PRO A 384 2.95 3.85 28.23
CA PRO A 384 3.37 3.15 27.01
C PRO A 384 2.17 2.64 26.21
N ASP A 385 1.05 2.40 26.87
CA ASP A 385 -0.20 1.94 26.28
C ASP A 385 -0.78 2.94 25.26
N LEU A 386 -0.75 4.24 25.57
CA LEU A 386 -1.21 5.28 24.66
C LEU A 386 -0.24 5.46 23.49
N PHE A 387 1.07 5.44 23.77
CA PHE A 387 2.10 5.57 22.74
C PHE A 387 2.03 4.44 21.70
N PHE A 388 1.94 3.17 22.13
CA PHE A 388 1.82 2.04 21.22
C PHE A 388 0.46 1.97 20.52
N ARG A 389 -0.60 2.51 21.13
CA ARG A 389 -1.89 2.70 20.45
C ARG A 389 -1.70 3.66 19.27
N ASP A 390 -1.06 4.80 19.47
CA ASP A 390 -0.95 5.83 18.42
C ASP A 390 0.08 5.43 17.34
N HIS A 391 1.12 4.67 17.71
CA HIS A 391 2.14 4.13 16.81
C HIS A 391 2.28 2.60 16.90
N PRO A 392 1.33 1.81 16.34
CA PRO A 392 1.28 0.36 16.51
C PRO A 392 2.48 -0.38 15.89
N LEU A 393 3.09 0.15 14.83
CA LEU A 393 4.26 -0.48 14.19
C LEU A 393 5.52 -0.45 15.08
N LEU A 394 5.63 0.51 16.00
CA LEU A 394 6.78 0.62 16.90
C LEU A 394 6.83 -0.49 17.95
N VAL A 395 5.74 -1.23 18.13
CA VAL A 395 5.69 -2.45 18.94
C VAL A 395 6.78 -3.43 18.51
N PHE A 396 7.08 -3.52 17.19
CA PHE A 396 8.15 -4.37 16.68
C PHE A 396 9.54 -4.03 17.23
N GLY A 397 9.79 -2.75 17.58
CA GLY A 397 11.04 -2.34 18.21
C GLY A 397 11.31 -3.03 19.54
N VAL A 398 10.25 -3.43 20.25
CA VAL A 398 10.34 -4.16 21.53
C VAL A 398 10.15 -5.67 21.33
N THR A 399 9.21 -6.09 20.48
CA THR A 399 8.88 -7.52 20.33
C THR A 399 9.95 -8.31 19.56
N ILE A 400 10.66 -7.69 18.60
CA ILE A 400 11.73 -8.37 17.84
C ILE A 400 12.89 -8.77 18.77
N PRO A 401 13.48 -7.87 19.59
CA PRO A 401 14.49 -8.25 20.57
C PRO A 401 14.01 -9.35 21.54
N ILE A 402 12.77 -9.27 22.02
CA ILE A 402 12.17 -10.30 22.89
C ILE A 402 12.07 -11.64 22.16
N THR A 403 11.70 -11.62 20.88
CA THR A 403 11.64 -12.83 20.03
C THR A 403 13.02 -13.45 19.85
N ILE A 404 14.04 -12.63 19.56
CA ILE A 404 15.42 -13.10 19.44
C ILE A 404 15.88 -13.74 20.75
N LEU A 405 15.59 -13.09 21.90
CA LEU A 405 15.92 -13.62 23.21
C LEU A 405 15.17 -14.93 23.49
N ALA A 406 13.89 -15.02 23.13
CA ALA A 406 13.10 -16.24 23.29
C ALA A 406 13.66 -17.39 22.44
N LEU A 407 14.02 -17.14 21.18
CA LEU A 407 14.66 -18.12 20.31
C LEU A 407 16.05 -18.51 20.82
N LEU A 408 16.82 -17.56 21.35
CA LEU A 408 18.13 -17.82 21.96
C LEU A 408 17.98 -18.75 23.16
N VAL A 409 16.98 -18.53 24.03
CA VAL A 409 16.63 -19.44 25.13
C VAL A 409 16.25 -20.83 24.59
N VAL A 410 15.44 -20.92 23.53
CA VAL A 410 15.10 -22.21 22.92
C VAL A 410 16.34 -22.98 22.45
N VAL A 411 17.29 -22.27 21.83
CA VAL A 411 18.56 -22.86 21.35
C VAL A 411 19.47 -23.25 22.51
N LEU A 412 19.62 -22.41 23.54
CA LEU A 412 20.52 -22.67 24.67
C LEU A 412 20.07 -23.83 25.55
N PHE A 413 18.76 -24.00 25.73
CA PHE A 413 18.19 -25.03 26.58
C PHE A 413 17.75 -26.28 25.82
N GLU A 414 18.06 -26.36 24.51
CA GLU A 414 17.67 -27.47 23.62
C GLU A 414 16.18 -27.82 23.72
N LEU A 415 15.34 -26.79 23.91
CA LEU A 415 13.90 -26.94 24.11
C LEU A 415 13.17 -27.40 22.85
N ALA A 416 13.79 -27.22 21.67
CA ALA A 416 13.25 -27.59 20.37
C ALA A 416 14.28 -28.35 19.52
N PRO A 417 13.83 -29.25 18.61
CA PRO A 417 14.73 -29.93 17.69
C PRO A 417 15.43 -28.94 16.76
N MET A 418 16.76 -29.07 16.68
CA MET A 418 17.65 -28.23 15.87
C MET A 418 18.00 -28.86 14.51
N SER A 419 17.73 -30.16 14.33
CA SER A 419 17.97 -30.90 13.08
C SER A 419 16.69 -31.09 12.28
N LEU A 420 16.83 -31.26 10.96
CA LEU A 420 15.72 -31.60 10.07
C LEU A 420 15.06 -32.92 10.49
N ASP A 421 15.87 -33.93 10.84
CA ASP A 421 15.38 -35.24 11.30
C ASP A 421 14.60 -35.10 12.63
N GLY A 422 15.08 -34.28 13.56
CA GLY A 422 14.39 -34.04 14.82
C GLY A 422 13.07 -33.27 14.66
N MET A 423 12.94 -32.44 13.61
CA MET A 423 11.66 -31.82 13.26
C MET A 423 10.68 -32.82 12.65
N ILE A 424 11.17 -33.76 11.83
CA ILE A 424 10.36 -34.84 11.28
C ILE A 424 9.80 -35.71 12.40
N ASP A 425 10.62 -36.07 13.39
CA ASP A 425 10.21 -36.89 14.54
C ASP A 425 9.21 -36.18 15.47
N ARG A 426 9.31 -34.85 15.60
CA ARG A 426 8.45 -34.03 16.49
C ARG A 426 7.95 -32.77 15.78
N PRO A 427 7.03 -32.91 14.81
CA PRO A 427 6.62 -31.81 13.95
C PRO A 427 5.93 -30.70 14.74
N VAL A 428 5.02 -31.04 15.65
CA VAL A 428 4.26 -30.05 16.43
C VAL A 428 5.19 -29.18 17.30
N LEU A 429 6.12 -29.82 18.01
CA LEU A 429 7.00 -29.12 18.94
C LEU A 429 8.00 -28.24 18.19
N GLY A 430 8.62 -28.76 17.13
CA GLY A 430 9.55 -27.99 16.29
C GLY A 430 8.89 -26.74 15.72
N THR A 431 7.80 -26.88 14.99
CA THR A 431 7.11 -25.75 14.37
C THR A 431 6.54 -24.78 15.42
N PHE A 432 6.13 -25.25 16.59
CA PHE A 432 5.64 -24.37 17.66
C PHE A 432 6.70 -23.36 18.10
N PHE A 433 7.90 -23.81 18.42
CA PHE A 433 8.96 -22.90 18.85
C PHE A 433 9.53 -22.06 17.71
N TRP A 434 9.70 -22.63 16.51
CA TRP A 434 10.32 -21.92 15.40
C TRP A 434 9.38 -20.94 14.68
N VAL A 435 8.08 -21.24 14.62
CA VAL A 435 7.11 -20.43 13.88
C VAL A 435 6.12 -19.75 14.81
N TYR A 436 5.46 -20.49 15.70
CA TYR A 436 4.36 -19.94 16.52
C TYR A 436 4.82 -19.00 17.62
N VAL A 437 5.94 -19.27 18.29
CA VAL A 437 6.46 -18.38 19.35
C VAL A 437 6.82 -16.99 18.78
N PRO A 438 7.62 -16.87 17.70
CA PRO A 438 7.82 -15.58 17.02
C PRO A 438 6.52 -14.93 16.56
N LEU A 439 5.60 -15.72 16.01
CA LEU A 439 4.30 -15.23 15.54
C LEU A 439 3.51 -14.60 16.70
N TYR A 440 3.36 -15.27 17.83
CA TYR A 440 2.58 -14.73 18.95
C TYR A 440 3.24 -13.51 19.62
N ILE A 441 4.56 -13.55 19.84
CA ILE A 441 5.28 -12.44 20.49
C ILE A 441 5.17 -11.16 19.67
N ASN A 442 5.20 -11.25 18.33
CA ASN A 442 5.16 -10.08 17.45
C ASN A 442 3.74 -9.68 17.06
N LEU A 443 2.91 -10.63 16.62
CA LEU A 443 1.61 -10.32 16.02
C LEU A 443 0.51 -10.06 17.05
N LEU A 444 0.55 -10.67 18.25
CA LEU A 444 -0.50 -10.48 19.25
C LEU A 444 -0.51 -9.06 19.82
N PRO A 445 0.62 -8.49 20.30
CA PRO A 445 0.61 -7.11 20.77
C PRO A 445 0.27 -6.13 19.65
N LEU A 446 0.80 -6.35 18.44
CA LEU A 446 0.46 -5.54 17.27
C LEU A 446 -1.04 -5.56 16.97
N ALA A 447 -1.68 -6.73 16.98
CA ALA A 447 -3.13 -6.86 16.74
C ALA A 447 -3.95 -6.07 17.76
N VAL A 448 -3.55 -6.12 19.04
CA VAL A 448 -4.26 -5.42 20.12
C VAL A 448 -4.15 -3.91 19.97
N PHE A 449 -2.94 -3.38 19.83
CA PHE A 449 -2.72 -1.93 19.72
C PHE A 449 -3.27 -1.35 18.42
N TYR A 450 -3.08 -2.05 17.30
CA TYR A 450 -3.65 -1.64 16.01
C TYR A 450 -5.18 -1.60 16.05
N GLU A 451 -5.84 -2.64 16.54
CA GLU A 451 -7.30 -2.68 16.60
C GLU A 451 -7.86 -1.68 17.62
N TRP A 452 -7.12 -1.38 18.70
CA TRP A 452 -7.49 -0.31 19.63
C TRP A 452 -7.43 1.07 18.96
N ASN A 453 -6.36 1.37 18.21
CA ASN A 453 -6.22 2.61 17.44
C ASN A 453 -7.32 2.79 16.39
N VAL A 454 -7.61 1.73 15.63
CA VAL A 454 -8.66 1.78 14.62
C VAL A 454 -10.03 2.04 15.26
N ARG A 455 -10.32 1.42 16.42
CA ARG A 455 -11.59 1.63 17.13
C ARG A 455 -11.70 3.04 17.74
N SER A 456 -10.63 3.58 18.30
CA SER A 456 -10.65 4.94 18.87
C SER A 456 -10.94 5.97 17.77
N ARG A 457 -10.24 5.90 16.64
CA ARG A 457 -10.45 6.78 15.48
C ARG A 457 -11.86 6.63 14.89
N LYS A 458 -12.34 5.40 14.73
CA LYS A 458 -13.69 5.15 14.20
C LYS A 458 -14.81 5.67 15.10
N SER A 459 -14.57 5.80 16.40
CA SER A 459 -15.56 6.33 17.34
C SER A 459 -15.91 7.81 17.09
N ILE A 460 -14.99 8.58 16.51
CA ILE A 460 -15.21 9.99 16.14
C ILE A 460 -15.99 10.10 14.84
N ILE A 461 -15.62 9.28 13.84
CA ILE A 461 -16.26 9.30 12.52
C ILE A 461 -17.71 8.80 12.57
N GLY A 462 -17.99 7.80 13.41
CA GLY A 462 -19.28 7.10 13.41
C GLY A 462 -20.51 7.96 13.74
N GLY A 463 -20.31 9.16 14.30
CA GLY A 463 -21.37 10.14 14.54
C GLY A 463 -21.21 11.44 13.75
N LEU A 464 -20.30 11.52 12.79
CA LEU A 464 -19.95 12.76 12.10
C LEU A 464 -21.13 13.33 11.31
N SER A 465 -21.76 12.53 10.43
CA SER A 465 -22.89 12.95 9.59
C SER A 465 -24.08 13.48 10.42
N GLU A 466 -24.49 12.72 11.44
CA GLU A 466 -25.58 13.09 12.34
C GLU A 466 -25.27 14.37 13.14
N ASN A 467 -24.05 14.50 13.69
CA ASN A 467 -23.69 15.70 14.45
C ASN A 467 -23.54 16.93 13.54
N LEU A 468 -23.02 16.79 12.31
CA LEU A 468 -23.03 17.87 11.31
C LEU A 468 -24.45 18.32 10.96
N ARG A 469 -25.39 17.38 10.84
CA ARG A 469 -26.80 17.69 10.57
C ARG A 469 -27.45 18.46 11.73
N LYS A 470 -27.12 18.12 12.98
CA LYS A 470 -27.55 18.89 14.15
C LYS A 470 -26.89 20.29 14.19
N LEU A 471 -25.62 20.40 13.82
CA LEU A 471 -24.93 21.70 13.70
C LEU A 471 -25.61 22.57 12.63
N ALA A 472 -25.92 22.01 11.46
CA ALA A 472 -26.63 22.70 10.40
C ALA A 472 -28.02 23.18 10.87
N SER A 473 -28.76 22.32 11.58
CA SER A 473 -30.07 22.67 12.12
C SER A 473 -30.01 23.73 13.23
N ALA A 474 -28.95 23.76 14.05
CA ALA A 474 -28.76 24.80 15.06
C ALA A 474 -28.39 26.14 14.40
N ASN A 475 -27.50 26.13 13.40
CA ASN A 475 -27.11 27.33 12.67
C ASN A 475 -28.27 27.93 11.86
N ASP A 476 -29.17 27.09 11.32
CA ASP A 476 -30.45 27.50 10.67
C ASP A 476 -31.35 28.32 11.61
N THR A 477 -31.28 28.09 12.93
CA THR A 477 -32.02 28.90 13.92
C THR A 477 -31.39 30.27 14.20
N GLY A 478 -30.30 30.61 13.51
CA GLY A 478 -29.58 31.88 13.64
C GLY A 478 -28.46 31.86 14.68
N MET A 479 -28.18 30.72 15.31
CA MET A 479 -27.04 30.56 16.22
C MET A 479 -25.72 30.66 15.46
N THR A 480 -24.70 31.25 16.07
CA THR A 480 -23.32 31.22 15.54
C THR A 480 -22.79 29.78 15.45
N LEU A 481 -21.72 29.55 14.69
CA LEU A 481 -21.09 28.23 14.62
C LEU A 481 -20.64 27.74 16.02
N LEU A 482 -20.06 28.64 16.83
CA LEU A 482 -19.60 28.29 18.18
C LEU A 482 -20.75 27.89 19.11
N GLU A 483 -21.86 28.65 19.09
CA GLU A 483 -23.08 28.31 19.85
C GLU A 483 -23.69 26.99 19.36
N SER A 484 -23.68 26.75 18.05
CA SER A 484 -24.15 25.50 17.47
C SER A 484 -23.30 24.32 17.96
N VAL A 485 -21.97 24.47 18.03
CA VAL A 485 -21.05 23.47 18.60
C VAL A 485 -21.39 23.18 20.07
N GLN A 486 -21.66 24.21 20.87
CA GLN A 486 -22.08 24.04 22.26
C GLN A 486 -23.39 23.26 22.39
N VAL A 487 -24.43 23.63 21.61
CA VAL A 487 -25.73 22.95 21.64
C VAL A 487 -25.59 21.47 21.27
N VAL A 488 -24.79 21.16 20.25
CA VAL A 488 -24.55 19.77 19.84
C VAL A 488 -23.73 19.01 20.88
N ALA A 489 -22.75 19.65 21.53
CA ALA A 489 -22.00 19.05 22.64
C ALA A 489 -22.92 18.64 23.80
N ASP A 490 -23.83 19.53 24.20
CA ASP A 490 -24.75 19.33 25.33
C ASP A 490 -25.88 18.32 25.04
N THR A 491 -26.34 18.24 23.77
CA THR A 491 -27.51 17.43 23.38
C THR A 491 -27.16 16.08 22.76
N SER A 492 -25.90 15.85 22.40
CA SER A 492 -25.46 14.61 21.76
C SER A 492 -24.64 13.76 22.71
N ALA A 493 -24.64 12.45 22.48
CA ALA A 493 -23.82 11.50 23.23
C ALA A 493 -22.73 10.92 22.32
N GLY A 494 -21.58 10.58 22.90
CA GLY A 494 -20.49 9.89 22.21
C GLY A 494 -19.15 10.61 22.32
N SER A 495 -18.14 10.10 21.60
CA SER A 495 -16.79 10.67 21.62
C SER A 495 -16.74 12.04 20.95
N LEU A 496 -17.47 12.25 19.85
CA LEU A 496 -17.47 13.53 19.11
C LEU A 496 -18.08 14.68 19.91
N SER A 497 -19.11 14.44 20.72
CA SER A 497 -19.69 15.50 21.58
C SER A 497 -18.69 15.97 22.65
N LYS A 498 -17.87 15.06 23.21
CA LYS A 498 -16.79 15.43 24.14
C LYS A 498 -15.73 16.30 23.48
N GLU A 499 -15.39 16.02 22.22
CA GLU A 499 -14.45 16.85 21.46
C GLU A 499 -15.03 18.24 21.16
N PHE A 500 -16.34 18.32 20.87
CA PHE A 500 -17.02 19.62 20.75
C PHE A 500 -17.07 20.40 22.06
N GLU A 501 -17.24 19.73 23.20
CA GLU A 501 -17.12 20.35 24.53
C GLU A 501 -15.72 20.91 24.77
N ILE A 502 -14.67 20.14 24.44
CA ILE A 502 -13.27 20.57 24.54
C ILE A 502 -13.01 21.78 23.61
N MET A 503 -13.50 21.72 22.37
CA MET A 503 -13.35 22.79 21.38
C MET A 503 -14.03 24.08 21.86
N HIS A 504 -15.28 23.99 22.32
CA HIS A 504 -16.01 25.13 22.88
C HIS A 504 -15.29 25.72 24.11
N ALA A 505 -14.77 24.87 25.01
CA ALA A 505 -13.99 25.31 26.14
C ALA A 505 -12.72 26.09 25.69
N LYS A 506 -11.94 25.54 24.75
CA LYS A 506 -10.72 26.20 24.23
C LYS A 506 -10.99 27.56 23.62
N VAL A 507 -12.06 27.68 22.84
CA VAL A 507 -12.45 28.96 22.23
C VAL A 507 -12.88 29.96 23.29
N ASN A 508 -13.63 29.53 24.31
CA ASN A 508 -13.97 30.40 25.45
C ASN A 508 -12.75 30.85 26.28
N TYR A 509 -11.68 30.06 26.31
CA TYR A 509 -10.41 30.42 26.93
C TYR A 509 -9.50 31.28 26.02
N GLY A 510 -9.96 31.68 24.83
CA GLY A 510 -9.29 32.67 23.97
C GLY A 510 -8.57 32.10 22.74
N THR A 511 -8.74 30.82 22.40
CA THR A 511 -8.21 30.23 21.15
C THR A 511 -9.17 30.53 19.98
N SER A 512 -8.67 30.64 18.74
CA SER A 512 -9.57 30.80 17.59
C SER A 512 -10.35 29.50 17.32
N LEU A 513 -11.56 29.62 16.77
CA LEU A 513 -12.36 28.43 16.41
C LEU A 513 -11.69 27.62 15.29
N LYS A 514 -11.03 28.30 14.34
CA LYS A 514 -10.23 27.68 13.27
C LYS A 514 -9.09 26.83 13.85
N ASP A 515 -8.35 27.34 14.83
CA ASP A 515 -7.27 26.60 15.49
C ASP A 515 -7.79 25.43 16.32
N ALA A 516 -8.88 25.63 17.06
CA ALA A 516 -9.49 24.57 17.86
C ALA A 516 -10.03 23.42 16.98
N LEU A 517 -10.61 23.75 15.82
CA LEU A 517 -11.03 22.79 14.79
C LEU A 517 -9.83 22.03 14.20
N ARG A 518 -8.75 22.73 13.88
CA ARG A 518 -7.51 22.15 13.35
C ARG A 518 -6.87 21.19 14.35
N GLU A 519 -6.75 21.58 15.61
CA GLU A 519 -6.19 20.72 16.67
C GLU A 519 -7.05 19.46 16.91
N PHE A 520 -8.38 19.62 16.89
CA PHE A 520 -9.31 18.49 16.95
C PHE A 520 -9.07 17.52 15.78
N ASN A 521 -8.93 18.01 14.54
CA ASN A 521 -8.63 17.14 13.40
C ASN A 521 -7.28 16.42 13.56
N ASN A 522 -6.23 17.18 13.89
CA ASN A 522 -4.86 16.68 13.99
C ASN A 522 -4.67 15.72 15.16
N THR A 523 -5.62 15.59 16.08
CA THR A 523 -5.60 14.56 17.11
C THR A 523 -5.92 13.17 16.53
N TYR A 524 -6.80 13.09 15.52
CA TYR A 524 -7.34 11.82 15.02
C TYR A 524 -6.77 11.37 13.68
N HIS A 525 -6.23 12.29 12.87
CA HIS A 525 -5.58 12.01 11.59
C HIS A 525 -6.46 11.17 10.65
N VAL A 526 -7.67 11.67 10.38
CA VAL A 526 -8.64 11.00 9.51
C VAL A 526 -8.86 11.88 8.28
N PRO A 527 -8.52 11.43 7.05
CA PRO A 527 -8.67 12.23 5.84
C PRO A 527 -10.10 12.74 5.57
N ARG A 528 -11.11 11.94 5.94
CA ARG A 528 -12.52 12.35 5.84
C ARG A 528 -12.86 13.48 6.81
N LEU A 529 -12.34 13.41 8.04
CA LEU A 529 -12.54 14.45 9.05
C LEU A 529 -11.85 15.74 8.62
N ALA A 530 -10.62 15.64 8.11
CA ALA A 530 -9.84 16.77 7.62
C ALA A 530 -10.61 17.55 6.55
N ARG A 531 -11.20 16.86 5.56
CA ARG A 531 -12.08 17.46 4.54
C ARG A 531 -13.25 18.23 5.13
N THR A 532 -13.99 17.61 6.04
CA THR A 532 -15.12 18.28 6.71
C THR A 532 -14.66 19.50 7.51
N VAL A 533 -13.58 19.36 8.29
CA VAL A 533 -13.08 20.42 9.17
C VAL A 533 -12.48 21.58 8.35
N LYS A 534 -11.74 21.30 7.27
CA LYS A 534 -11.22 22.32 6.34
C LYS A 534 -12.38 23.08 5.69
N LEU A 535 -13.40 22.37 5.20
CA LEU A 535 -14.60 23.00 4.64
C LEU A 535 -15.29 23.96 5.62
N ILE A 536 -15.49 23.52 6.86
CA ILE A 536 -16.13 24.33 7.90
C ILE A 536 -15.25 25.54 8.26
N SER A 537 -13.93 25.35 8.35
CA SER A 537 -12.99 26.40 8.72
C SER A 537 -12.92 27.51 7.67
N GLU A 538 -12.82 27.14 6.38
CA GLU A 538 -12.78 28.10 5.26
C GLU A 538 -14.11 28.84 5.11
N ALA A 539 -15.24 28.15 5.25
CA ALA A 539 -16.55 28.79 5.21
C ALA A 539 -16.78 29.75 6.39
N GLN A 540 -16.32 29.38 7.59
CA GLN A 540 -16.47 30.22 8.79
C GLN A 540 -15.66 31.51 8.68
N GLU A 541 -14.50 31.47 8.02
CA GLU A 541 -13.65 32.65 7.80
C GLU A 541 -14.37 33.73 6.98
N ALA A 542 -15.23 33.32 6.04
CA ALA A 542 -16.05 34.22 5.25
C ALA A 542 -17.37 34.64 5.93
N SER A 543 -18.06 33.71 6.62
CA SER A 543 -19.38 33.97 7.24
C SER A 543 -19.59 33.17 8.54
N SER A 544 -20.30 33.75 9.51
CA SER A 544 -20.74 33.03 10.73
C SER A 544 -22.03 32.22 10.55
N GLN A 545 -22.75 32.44 9.44
CA GLN A 545 -23.94 31.70 9.04
C GLN A 545 -23.58 30.83 7.84
N ILE A 546 -23.38 29.54 8.07
CA ILE A 546 -22.85 28.57 7.11
C ILE A 546 -23.72 27.31 7.05
N GLN A 547 -25.02 27.46 7.26
CA GLN A 547 -26.01 26.37 7.25
C GLN A 547 -25.86 25.49 6.01
N ASP A 548 -25.86 26.09 4.82
CA ASP A 548 -25.81 25.34 3.56
C ASP A 548 -24.48 24.60 3.39
N VAL A 549 -23.39 25.15 3.93
CA VAL A 549 -22.08 24.51 3.99
C VAL A 549 -22.12 23.30 4.91
N LEU A 550 -22.67 23.45 6.12
CA LEU A 550 -22.82 22.37 7.09
C LEU A 550 -23.77 21.27 6.57
N SER A 551 -24.84 21.64 5.87
CA SER A 551 -25.78 20.72 5.22
C SER A 551 -25.10 19.94 4.09
N THR A 552 -24.31 20.61 3.25
CA THR A 552 -23.53 19.96 2.20
C THR A 552 -22.48 19.01 2.78
N ALA A 553 -21.78 19.42 3.85
CA ALA A 553 -20.82 18.58 4.56
C ALA A 553 -21.51 17.35 5.19
N ALA A 554 -22.70 17.53 5.77
CA ALA A 554 -23.50 16.43 6.33
C ALA A 554 -23.92 15.44 5.23
N GLN A 555 -24.40 15.93 4.08
CA GLN A 555 -24.80 15.09 2.95
C GLN A 555 -23.61 14.30 2.36
N ALA A 556 -22.46 14.95 2.17
CA ALA A 556 -21.24 14.27 1.72
C ALA A 556 -20.81 13.19 2.72
N SER A 557 -20.89 13.49 4.02
CA SER A 557 -20.60 12.55 5.10
C SER A 557 -21.59 11.37 5.13
N GLU A 558 -22.89 11.62 4.94
CA GLU A 558 -23.93 10.58 4.86
C GLU A 558 -23.73 9.65 3.66
N ASN A 559 -23.42 10.21 2.49
CA ASN A 559 -23.09 9.41 1.30
C ASN A 559 -21.90 8.48 1.57
N GLN A 560 -20.86 8.99 2.25
CA GLN A 560 -19.71 8.18 2.61
C GLN A 560 -20.04 7.11 3.67
N ASP A 561 -20.93 7.40 4.62
CA ASP A 561 -21.42 6.41 5.59
C ASP A 561 -22.20 5.27 4.90
N ASP A 562 -23.02 5.58 3.90
CA ASP A 562 -23.73 4.60 3.08
C ASP A 562 -22.76 3.69 2.32
N ILE A 563 -21.74 4.28 1.70
CA ILE A 563 -20.66 3.56 1.01
C ILE A 563 -19.92 2.65 1.99
N ASP A 564 -19.51 3.17 3.14
CA ASP A 564 -18.77 2.43 4.16
C ASP A 564 -19.62 1.27 4.71
N ARG A 565 -20.93 1.48 4.88
CA ARG A 565 -21.88 0.44 5.29
C ARG A 565 -22.00 -0.66 4.24
N GLU A 566 -22.14 -0.32 2.96
CA GLU A 566 -22.19 -1.31 1.87
C GLU A 566 -20.86 -2.08 1.77
N ARG A 567 -19.73 -1.37 1.85
CA ARG A 567 -18.38 -1.97 1.87
C ARG A 567 -18.21 -2.94 3.02
N ILE A 568 -18.58 -2.57 4.26
CA ILE A 568 -18.46 -3.46 5.43
C ILE A 568 -19.33 -4.71 5.24
N ALA A 569 -20.57 -4.56 4.74
CA ALA A 569 -21.45 -5.69 4.53
C ALA A 569 -20.87 -6.70 3.52
N ARG A 570 -20.41 -6.22 2.36
CA ARG A 570 -19.86 -7.05 1.29
C ARG A 570 -18.52 -7.67 1.67
N THR A 571 -17.58 -6.87 2.18
CA THR A 571 -16.25 -7.36 2.57
C THR A 571 -16.33 -8.35 3.74
N ARG A 572 -17.26 -8.17 4.68
CA ARG A 572 -17.49 -9.13 5.76
C ARG A 572 -17.92 -10.50 5.23
N MET A 573 -18.81 -10.54 4.24
CA MET A 573 -19.22 -11.80 3.61
C MET A 573 -18.03 -12.49 2.93
N GLN A 574 -17.20 -11.73 2.21
CA GLN A 574 -16.00 -12.28 1.57
C GLN A 574 -14.97 -12.81 2.57
N VAL A 575 -14.76 -12.11 3.68
CA VAL A 575 -13.93 -12.63 4.79
C VAL A 575 -14.48 -13.95 5.31
N VAL A 576 -15.80 -14.06 5.54
CA VAL A 576 -16.42 -15.32 5.99
C VAL A 576 -16.16 -16.46 5.01
N ILE A 577 -16.30 -16.20 3.69
CA ILE A 577 -16.03 -17.19 2.65
C ILE A 577 -14.57 -17.67 2.72
N ILE A 578 -13.60 -16.76 2.77
CA ILE A 578 -12.17 -17.09 2.86
C ILE A 578 -11.85 -17.91 4.12
N LEU A 579 -12.42 -17.52 5.27
CA LEU A 579 -12.25 -18.26 6.52
C LEU A 579 -12.85 -19.66 6.41
N MET A 580 -14.03 -19.80 5.80
CA MET A 580 -14.66 -21.10 5.59
C MET A 580 -13.84 -21.99 4.65
N THR A 581 -13.32 -21.45 3.55
CA THR A 581 -12.42 -22.20 2.65
C THR A 581 -11.17 -22.68 3.37
N TYR A 582 -10.56 -21.83 4.20
CA TYR A 582 -9.43 -22.25 5.01
C TYR A 582 -9.82 -23.36 6.00
N LEU A 583 -10.96 -23.23 6.70
CA LEU A 583 -11.42 -24.24 7.65
C LEU A 583 -11.79 -25.57 6.97
N THR A 584 -12.37 -25.55 5.77
CA THR A 584 -12.62 -26.78 5.00
C THR A 584 -11.33 -27.43 4.57
N LEU A 585 -10.34 -26.64 4.11
CA LEU A 585 -9.01 -27.13 3.77
C LEU A 585 -8.28 -27.75 4.96
N LEU A 586 -8.33 -27.09 6.12
CA LEU A 586 -7.82 -27.62 7.39
C LEU A 586 -8.50 -28.95 7.73
N GLY A 587 -9.82 -29.03 7.59
CA GLY A 587 -10.60 -30.25 7.82
C GLY A 587 -10.22 -31.40 6.88
N VAL A 588 -10.08 -31.12 5.59
CA VAL A 588 -9.61 -32.11 4.60
C VAL A 588 -8.19 -32.57 4.94
N MET A 589 -7.28 -31.67 5.31
CA MET A 589 -5.91 -32.04 5.66
C MET A 589 -5.83 -32.88 6.94
N ALA A 590 -6.64 -32.55 7.95
CA ALA A 590 -6.77 -33.35 9.17
C ALA A 590 -7.34 -34.74 8.88
N LEU A 591 -8.33 -34.83 7.97
CA LEU A 591 -8.88 -36.10 7.51
C LEU A 591 -7.82 -36.91 6.75
N LEU A 592 -7.04 -36.28 5.87
CA LEU A 592 -5.93 -36.94 5.16
C LEU A 592 -4.91 -37.53 6.14
N LYS A 593 -4.54 -36.80 7.19
CA LYS A 593 -3.66 -37.33 8.22
C LYS A 593 -4.27 -38.55 8.94
N THR A 594 -5.46 -38.42 9.53
CA THR A 594 -6.09 -39.50 10.32
C THR A 594 -6.47 -40.73 9.49
N GLN A 595 -7.09 -40.52 8.33
CA GLN A 595 -7.67 -41.63 7.56
C GLN A 595 -6.67 -42.25 6.60
N PHE A 596 -5.68 -41.50 6.13
CA PHE A 596 -4.71 -42.03 5.17
C PHE A 596 -3.37 -42.35 5.83
N LEU A 597 -2.72 -41.41 6.53
CA LEU A 597 -1.39 -41.65 7.10
C LEU A 597 -1.42 -42.68 8.24
N ASP A 598 -2.36 -42.58 9.18
CA ASP A 598 -2.42 -43.51 10.31
C ASP A 598 -2.72 -44.93 9.84
N VAL A 599 -3.65 -45.10 8.90
CA VAL A 599 -4.02 -46.40 8.32
C VAL A 599 -2.83 -47.01 7.57
N MET A 600 -2.05 -46.20 6.84
CA MET A 600 -0.83 -46.67 6.18
C MET A 600 0.25 -47.10 7.17
N SER A 601 0.46 -46.33 8.24
CA SER A 601 1.45 -46.68 9.28
C SER A 601 1.09 -48.01 9.97
N GLY A 602 -0.21 -48.24 10.24
CA GLY A 602 -0.69 -49.50 10.80
C GLY A 602 -0.58 -50.69 9.84
N LEU A 603 -0.79 -50.47 8.54
CA LEU A 603 -0.62 -51.50 7.51
C LEU A 603 0.86 -51.86 7.27
N SER A 604 1.78 -50.89 7.31
CA SER A 604 3.22 -51.16 7.15
C SER A 604 3.78 -51.96 8.34
N GLN A 605 3.37 -51.62 9.57
CA GLN A 605 3.71 -52.40 10.77
C GLN A 605 3.16 -53.82 10.69
N SER A 606 1.91 -53.99 10.21
CA SER A 606 1.30 -55.31 10.03
C SER A 606 2.00 -56.17 8.97
N ALA A 607 2.50 -55.55 7.89
CA ALA A 607 3.27 -56.25 6.84
C ALA A 607 4.68 -56.66 7.30
N SER A 608 5.31 -55.90 8.22
CA SER A 608 6.63 -56.21 8.76
C SER A 608 6.64 -57.43 9.73
N GLY A 609 5.48 -57.83 10.25
CA GLY A 609 5.32 -59.00 11.14
C GLY A 609 5.13 -60.35 10.44
N GLY A 610 5.00 -60.38 9.10
CA GLY A 610 4.79 -61.60 8.30
C GLY A 610 5.99 -61.94 7.43
N SER A 611 6.74 -62.99 7.80
CA SER A 611 7.89 -63.50 7.04
C SER A 611 7.47 -64.21 5.73
N GLY A 612 6.96 -63.46 4.75
CA GLY A 612 6.56 -63.97 3.44
C GLY A 612 7.21 -63.19 2.31
N ALA A 613 8.26 -63.76 1.70
CA ALA A 613 8.92 -63.21 0.53
C ALA A 613 8.00 -63.28 -0.70
N GLY A 614 7.68 -62.13 -1.31
CA GLY A 614 7.06 -62.07 -2.64
C GLY A 614 5.97 -61.00 -2.87
N GLY A 615 5.51 -60.29 -1.83
CA GLY A 615 4.56 -59.19 -1.99
C GLY A 615 5.28 -57.88 -2.31
N GLN A 616 4.94 -57.23 -3.44
CA GLN A 616 5.33 -55.85 -3.70
C GLN A 616 4.88 -54.99 -2.50
N SER A 617 5.84 -54.48 -1.72
CA SER A 617 5.58 -53.74 -0.49
C SER A 617 4.78 -52.48 -0.81
N PHE A 618 3.47 -52.55 -0.61
CA PHE A 618 2.57 -51.40 -0.73
C PHE A 618 2.90 -50.46 0.44
N GLY A 619 3.53 -49.31 0.15
CA GLY A 619 3.87 -48.29 1.16
C GLY A 619 5.26 -48.38 1.81
N GLY A 620 6.14 -49.32 1.42
CA GLY A 620 7.46 -49.49 2.06
C GLY A 620 8.48 -48.33 1.92
N ASN A 621 8.21 -47.33 1.07
CA ASN A 621 9.09 -46.19 0.81
C ASN A 621 8.44 -44.83 1.17
N VAL A 622 7.33 -44.81 1.91
CA VAL A 622 6.64 -43.57 2.26
C VAL A 622 6.92 -43.22 3.73
N ASP A 623 7.65 -42.13 3.92
CA ASP A 623 7.90 -41.53 5.25
C ASP A 623 6.64 -40.77 5.71
N THR A 624 5.90 -41.38 6.64
CA THR A 624 4.64 -40.83 7.17
C THR A 624 4.86 -39.61 8.04
N ASP A 625 6.00 -39.52 8.73
CA ASP A 625 6.32 -38.43 9.64
C ASP A 625 6.70 -37.17 8.85
N MET A 626 7.47 -37.33 7.77
CA MET A 626 7.75 -36.26 6.82
C MET A 626 6.47 -35.72 6.18
N LEU A 627 5.52 -36.58 5.80
CA LEU A 627 4.24 -36.16 5.24
C LEU A 627 3.38 -35.41 6.28
N SER A 628 3.36 -35.87 7.53
CA SER A 628 2.67 -35.20 8.64
C SER A 628 3.23 -33.79 8.89
N LEU A 629 4.56 -33.63 8.88
CA LEU A 629 5.22 -32.33 8.97
C LEU A 629 4.84 -31.41 7.80
N LEU A 630 4.88 -31.92 6.57
CA LEU A 630 4.61 -31.13 5.38
C LEU A 630 3.15 -30.69 5.30
N PHE A 631 2.21 -31.52 5.73
CA PHE A 631 0.80 -31.14 5.87
C PHE A 631 0.60 -30.06 6.93
N PHE A 632 1.29 -30.18 8.07
CA PHE A 632 1.22 -29.16 9.11
C PHE A 632 1.76 -27.82 8.60
N HIS A 633 2.91 -27.84 7.93
CA HIS A 633 3.50 -26.63 7.34
C HIS A 633 2.63 -26.05 6.21
N ALA A 634 1.98 -26.89 5.39
CA ALA A 634 1.06 -26.44 4.36
C ALA A 634 -0.14 -25.69 4.96
N VAL A 635 -0.76 -26.26 6.00
CA VAL A 635 -1.91 -25.67 6.68
C VAL A 635 -1.52 -24.37 7.40
N THR A 636 -0.37 -24.32 8.06
CA THR A 636 0.09 -23.13 8.77
C THR A 636 0.47 -21.99 7.84
N LEU A 637 1.18 -22.28 6.74
CA LEU A 637 1.45 -21.29 5.69
C LEU A 637 0.15 -20.78 5.07
N GLN A 638 -0.78 -21.69 4.77
CA GLN A 638 -2.07 -21.32 4.24
C GLN A 638 -2.88 -20.47 5.23
N ALA A 639 -2.87 -20.80 6.52
CA ALA A 639 -3.54 -20.02 7.57
C ALA A 639 -3.03 -18.57 7.61
N LEU A 640 -1.71 -18.38 7.52
CA LEU A 640 -1.08 -17.06 7.48
C LEU A 640 -1.50 -16.29 6.23
N LEU A 641 -1.42 -16.91 5.05
CA LEU A 641 -1.79 -16.27 3.78
C LEU A 641 -3.28 -15.90 3.77
N SER A 642 -4.18 -16.83 4.11
CA SER A 642 -5.62 -16.58 4.24
C SER A 642 -5.92 -15.45 5.22
N SER A 643 -5.16 -15.33 6.32
CA SER A 643 -5.32 -14.28 7.31
C SER A 643 -5.01 -12.88 6.76
N PHE A 644 -3.86 -12.73 6.09
CA PHE A 644 -3.48 -11.45 5.49
C PHE A 644 -4.40 -11.07 4.33
N ILE A 645 -4.81 -12.05 3.53
CA ILE A 645 -5.78 -11.84 2.44
C ILE A 645 -7.15 -11.39 3.00
N ALA A 646 -7.65 -12.05 4.04
CA ALA A 646 -8.92 -11.68 4.68
C ALA A 646 -8.85 -10.27 5.30
N GLY A 647 -7.73 -9.91 5.93
CA GLY A 647 -7.49 -8.55 6.39
C GLY A 647 -7.50 -7.55 5.25
N TYR A 648 -6.71 -7.81 4.21
CA TYR A 648 -6.57 -6.92 3.05
C TYR A 648 -7.91 -6.63 2.37
N ILE A 649 -8.74 -7.67 2.13
CA ILE A 649 -10.07 -7.48 1.52
C ILE A 649 -11.00 -6.64 2.40
N ARG A 650 -10.88 -6.75 3.72
CA ARG A 650 -11.71 -6.00 4.67
C ARG A 650 -11.33 -4.52 4.72
N ASP A 651 -10.09 -4.24 5.06
CA ASP A 651 -9.66 -2.90 5.46
C ASP A 651 -8.61 -2.29 4.50
N VAL A 652 -8.32 -2.90 3.34
CA VAL A 652 -7.29 -2.48 2.35
C VAL A 652 -5.92 -2.25 2.99
N SER A 653 -5.63 -3.00 4.05
CA SER A 653 -4.37 -2.88 4.77
C SER A 653 -3.92 -4.26 5.22
N LEU A 654 -2.66 -4.58 4.94
CA LEU A 654 -2.09 -5.87 5.36
C LEU A 654 -2.06 -6.01 6.89
N ILE A 655 -1.86 -4.89 7.59
CA ILE A 655 -1.79 -4.84 9.05
C ILE A 655 -3.13 -5.27 9.68
N SER A 656 -4.27 -5.01 9.01
CA SER A 656 -5.57 -5.47 9.51
C SER A 656 -5.70 -7.01 9.56
N GLY A 657 -4.88 -7.72 8.77
CA GLY A 657 -4.81 -9.18 8.74
C GLY A 657 -4.16 -9.81 9.96
N VAL A 658 -3.42 -9.04 10.76
CA VAL A 658 -2.65 -9.53 11.91
C VAL A 658 -3.54 -10.22 12.95
N LYS A 659 -4.76 -9.73 13.19
CA LYS A 659 -5.71 -10.41 14.11
C LYS A 659 -6.11 -11.80 13.62
N PHE A 660 -6.31 -11.97 12.31
CA PHE A 660 -6.58 -13.27 11.73
C PHE A 660 -5.33 -14.16 11.75
N ALA A 661 -4.14 -13.56 11.55
CA ALA A 661 -2.87 -14.26 11.52
C ALA A 661 -2.46 -14.80 12.89
N VAL A 662 -3.07 -14.32 13.98
CA VAL A 662 -3.01 -14.98 15.29
C VAL A 662 -4.07 -16.08 15.38
N ILE A 663 -5.32 -15.80 15.05
CA ILE A 663 -6.45 -16.72 15.26
C ILE A 663 -6.36 -17.99 14.39
N LEU A 664 -6.17 -17.86 13.07
CA LEU A 664 -6.23 -19.00 12.14
C LEU A 664 -5.10 -20.00 12.34
N PRO A 665 -3.82 -19.59 12.48
CA PRO A 665 -2.76 -20.53 12.82
C PRO A 665 -2.99 -21.17 14.19
N THR A 666 -3.54 -20.45 15.17
CA THR A 666 -3.89 -21.05 16.48
C THR A 666 -4.88 -22.20 16.32
N ILE A 667 -5.90 -22.04 15.45
CA ILE A 667 -6.85 -23.11 15.14
C ILE A 667 -6.11 -24.31 14.50
N ALA A 668 -5.21 -24.06 13.54
CA ALA A 668 -4.40 -25.14 12.95
C ALA A 668 -3.56 -25.89 13.99
N LEU A 669 -2.92 -25.17 14.92
CA LEU A 669 -2.10 -25.76 15.98
C LEU A 669 -2.95 -26.68 16.87
N ILE A 670 -4.11 -26.19 17.33
CA ILE A 670 -5.03 -26.96 18.17
C ILE A 670 -5.52 -28.20 17.43
N THR A 671 -5.91 -28.05 16.15
CA THR A 671 -6.34 -29.20 15.33
C THR A 671 -5.21 -30.22 15.18
N TRP A 672 -3.97 -29.80 14.93
CA TRP A 672 -2.86 -30.73 14.73
C TRP A 672 -2.42 -31.42 16.01
N ILE A 673 -2.56 -30.77 17.17
CA ILE A 673 -2.39 -31.38 18.49
C ILE A 673 -3.49 -32.42 18.75
N GLY A 674 -4.74 -32.14 18.37
CA GLY A 674 -5.86 -33.06 18.57
C GLY A 674 -5.87 -34.27 17.63
N VAL A 675 -5.26 -34.11 16.45
CA VAL A 675 -5.17 -35.13 15.40
C VAL A 675 -3.82 -35.87 15.41
N GLY A 676 -2.85 -35.39 16.19
CA GLY A 676 -1.46 -35.88 16.19
C GLY A 676 -1.07 -36.74 17.35
#